data_AF-A0A812P9K8-F1
#
_entry.id   AF-A0A812P9K8-F1
#
_cell.length_a   1.000
_cell.length_b   1.000
_cell.length_c   1.000
_cell.angle_alpha   90.00
_cell.angle_beta   90.00
_cell.angle_gamma   90.00
#
_symmetry.space_group_name_H-M   'P 1'
#
loop_
_entity.id
_entity.type
_entity.pdbx_description
1 polymer ?
#
loop_
_entity_poly.entity_id
_entity_poly.type
_entity_poly.pdbx_seq_one_letter_code
_entity_poly.pdbx_strand_id
1 'polypeptide(L)'
;MQASWSPVLRALRPYRDADPDRLKISGTGSWNLEAFLSPELRLAYREPHVLRSIPPNLLPGPDGDAEPRDRSLRLMRLWDSKGLLFISFQKKEQREVTRVFGSYKSETADRQIGERRGANSLEGRLEGPSRFLPPGHILCQLSVPPGHRLIGASTDRADFYHQARITASKAEGNCIGPSVRLGDLEGTATLARARALASLVDKKGAVSSRPPPLGEACLVSANVPKSLLLGQRSEVRQAKACYSQAGVAGSPHKDIDGSDLFLAAGAQVDSTAGPASEGRVYVSAPTPKLLALSFLSLKAAALPVITEELASNLAGSWISVVMYRRTLFSILDGFFSLGKSEASQANGSHLRFFPRKLAQELVLLACLAPVMVSNVAATFCDRIFCSDASMQKGAFCSTAASVEVAASLWLSADKKGCYTTLDRSSATAKKEEEDDDRDAPNEEPASLSRPLAFDFDALCLLSGSASLARAFGVLGFRPSPVIDLSTSPEYDIGSSHVKEWILYLLWAGKARSLVIVLPASASLRRSGIGDSHAKGPARHRLLGCCLSVFKVAVRAMRPAALLFPRSGEVLSTCAARGLLKVRGCHLLPPLEKGEPAAYPGVFHLPGHVPSEFFVSRQVPGLASQGLARLIGTSATKGGPSEVGLPAGLENVAVNEVLLCSPWSTDMSWRWDRQRHINALETESAVTNLRQLAREGRDCRSVHILDSSCARGALSKGRSSAKLLRPGLRRAASICVAVPRLHVRPDQIECLRRSHQGSRTPRTS
;
A
#
# COMPACT_ATOMS: atom_id res chain seq x y z
N MET A 1 -35.66 -11.98 30.41
CA MET A 1 -34.33 -12.36 29.86
C MET A 1 -34.12 -12.00 28.39
N GLN A 2 -35.03 -12.29 27.44
CA GLN A 2 -34.78 -12.02 25.99
C GLN A 2 -34.51 -10.54 25.60
N ALA A 3 -35.07 -9.55 26.31
CA ALA A 3 -34.84 -8.13 26.00
C ALA A 3 -33.39 -7.66 26.27
N SER A 4 -32.70 -8.20 27.29
CA SER A 4 -31.33 -7.81 27.66
C SER A 4 -30.26 -8.35 26.71
N TRP A 5 -30.60 -9.34 25.88
CA TRP A 5 -29.68 -9.92 24.87
C TRP A 5 -29.79 -9.23 23.52
N SER A 6 -30.80 -8.39 23.26
CA SER A 6 -31.00 -7.76 21.94
C SER A 6 -29.78 -6.94 21.47
N PRO A 7 -29.13 -6.12 22.33
CA PRO A 7 -27.90 -5.41 21.95
C PRO A 7 -26.75 -6.36 21.61
N VAL A 8 -26.58 -7.42 22.41
CA VAL A 8 -25.51 -8.43 22.23
C VAL A 8 -25.73 -9.20 20.93
N LEU A 9 -26.95 -9.67 20.68
CA LEU A 9 -27.34 -10.38 19.46
C LEU A 9 -27.16 -9.50 18.21
N ARG A 10 -27.40 -8.19 18.31
CA ARG A 10 -27.11 -7.24 17.23
C ARG A 10 -25.61 -7.07 17.00
N ALA A 11 -24.79 -7.01 18.05
CA ALA A 11 -23.34 -6.93 17.90
C ALA A 11 -22.74 -8.19 17.25
N LEU A 12 -23.38 -9.35 17.40
CA LEU A 12 -23.00 -10.61 16.73
C LEU A 12 -23.30 -10.61 15.22
N ARG A 13 -24.08 -9.65 14.71
CA ARG A 13 -24.26 -9.40 13.27
C ARG A 13 -23.73 -7.99 12.94
N PRO A 14 -22.39 -7.84 12.87
CA PRO A 14 -21.76 -6.52 12.74
C PRO A 14 -22.03 -5.88 11.39
N TYR A 15 -22.40 -6.65 10.38
CA TYR A 15 -22.82 -6.17 9.06
C TYR A 15 -24.27 -6.58 8.82
N ARG A 16 -25.04 -5.66 8.26
CA ARG A 16 -26.46 -5.84 7.96
C ARG A 16 -26.84 -4.94 6.80
N ASP A 17 -28.01 -5.20 6.23
CA ASP A 17 -28.61 -4.30 5.26
C ASP A 17 -28.70 -2.87 5.79
N ALA A 18 -28.56 -1.89 4.90
CA ALA A 18 -28.63 -0.50 5.29
C ALA A 18 -30.02 -0.15 5.82
N ASP A 19 -30.04 0.46 7.01
CA ASP A 19 -31.24 1.02 7.64
C ASP A 19 -31.06 2.54 7.75
N PRO A 20 -31.69 3.33 6.85
CA PRO A 20 -31.53 4.77 6.78
C PRO A 20 -31.76 5.48 8.12
N ASP A 21 -32.69 4.98 8.94
CA ASP A 21 -33.05 5.58 10.23
C ASP A 21 -31.95 5.39 11.29
N ARG A 22 -31.05 4.42 11.08
CA ARG A 22 -29.92 4.12 11.97
C ARG A 22 -28.58 4.62 11.45
N LEU A 23 -28.47 5.01 10.18
CA LEU A 23 -27.20 5.46 9.61
C LEU A 23 -26.77 6.82 10.20
N LYS A 24 -25.63 6.83 10.88
CA LYS A 24 -25.06 8.06 11.44
C LYS A 24 -24.17 8.78 10.42
N ILE A 25 -24.73 9.82 9.80
CA ILE A 25 -24.05 10.75 8.88
C ILE A 25 -24.09 12.17 9.47
N SER A 26 -22.90 12.76 9.68
CA SER A 26 -22.74 14.11 10.23
C SER A 26 -22.05 15.08 9.27
N GLY A 27 -21.43 14.60 8.18
CA GLY A 27 -20.83 15.45 7.16
C GLY A 27 -21.83 16.01 6.13
N THR A 28 -21.44 17.11 5.48
CA THR A 28 -22.24 17.80 4.44
C THR A 28 -21.45 18.05 3.14
N GLY A 29 -20.30 17.40 2.96
CA GLY A 29 -19.48 17.53 1.75
C GLY A 29 -18.87 18.92 1.53
N SER A 30 -18.60 19.69 2.58
CA SER A 30 -18.11 21.07 2.50
C SER A 30 -16.58 21.20 2.52
N TRP A 31 -15.86 20.20 3.03
CA TRP A 31 -14.41 20.29 3.23
C TRP A 31 -13.64 20.17 1.91
N ASN A 32 -12.87 21.20 1.57
CA ASN A 32 -11.99 21.20 0.40
C ASN A 32 -10.72 20.36 0.62
N LEU A 33 -10.87 19.03 0.69
CA LEU A 33 -9.77 18.08 0.87
C LEU A 33 -8.69 18.21 -0.22
N GLU A 34 -9.08 18.60 -1.44
CA GLU A 34 -8.19 18.74 -2.60
C GLU A 34 -6.96 19.62 -2.33
N ALA A 35 -7.12 20.68 -1.55
CA ALA A 35 -6.05 21.61 -1.21
C ALA A 35 -4.91 20.95 -0.43
N PHE A 36 -5.14 19.78 0.16
CA PHE A 36 -4.20 19.02 0.97
C PHE A 36 -3.69 17.75 0.27
N LEU A 37 -4.13 17.48 -0.97
CA LEU A 37 -3.69 16.32 -1.73
C LEU A 37 -2.45 16.66 -2.55
N SER A 38 -1.49 15.73 -2.58
CA SER A 38 -0.34 15.78 -3.48
C SER A 38 -0.77 15.53 -4.94
N PRO A 39 0.03 15.99 -5.93
CA PRO A 39 -0.34 15.89 -7.35
C PRO A 39 -0.74 14.48 -7.81
N GLU A 40 -0.08 13.44 -7.28
CA GLU A 40 -0.34 12.04 -7.61
C GLU A 40 -1.70 11.54 -7.10
N LEU A 41 -2.28 12.15 -6.06
CA LEU A 41 -3.60 11.80 -5.55
C LEU A 41 -4.69 12.73 -6.07
N ARG A 42 -4.34 13.99 -6.35
CA ARG A 42 -5.29 15.06 -6.65
C ARG A 42 -6.10 14.80 -7.91
N LEU A 43 -5.45 14.39 -9.01
CA LEU A 43 -6.21 14.11 -10.24
C LEU A 43 -7.11 12.87 -10.08
N ALA A 44 -6.63 11.80 -9.46
CA ALA A 44 -7.45 10.62 -9.18
C ALA A 44 -8.60 10.89 -8.19
N TYR A 45 -8.46 11.90 -7.33
CA TYR A 45 -9.53 12.37 -6.48
C TYR A 45 -10.61 13.11 -7.27
N ARG A 46 -10.22 13.99 -8.20
CA ARG A 46 -11.14 14.77 -9.04
C ARG A 46 -11.76 13.97 -10.18
N GLU A 47 -11.00 13.06 -10.78
CA GLU A 47 -11.40 12.28 -11.95
C GLU A 47 -10.94 10.82 -11.82
N PRO A 48 -11.70 9.96 -11.11
CA PRO A 48 -11.30 8.57 -10.84
C PRO A 48 -11.19 7.69 -12.08
N HIS A 49 -11.82 8.04 -13.22
CA HIS A 49 -11.76 7.21 -14.43
C HIS A 49 -10.33 7.07 -14.96
N VAL A 50 -9.44 8.01 -14.61
CA VAL A 50 -8.00 7.91 -14.89
C VAL A 50 -7.35 6.63 -14.33
N LEU A 51 -7.95 6.04 -13.28
CA LEU A 51 -7.46 4.83 -12.64
C LEU A 51 -7.84 3.56 -13.40
N ARG A 52 -8.73 3.62 -14.39
CA ARG A 52 -9.31 2.44 -15.05
C ARG A 52 -8.46 1.83 -16.16
N SER A 53 -7.18 2.18 -16.22
CA SER A 53 -6.23 1.69 -17.22
C SER A 53 -5.64 0.31 -16.90
N ILE A 54 -6.33 -0.49 -16.08
CA ILE A 54 -5.87 -1.82 -15.66
C ILE A 54 -6.56 -2.93 -16.46
N PRO A 55 -5.95 -4.12 -16.59
CA PRO A 55 -6.58 -5.26 -17.26
C PRO A 55 -7.95 -5.61 -16.67
N PRO A 56 -8.87 -6.13 -17.49
CA PRO A 56 -10.06 -6.81 -17.00
C PRO A 56 -9.68 -7.92 -16.02
N ASN A 57 -10.53 -8.15 -15.02
CA ASN A 57 -10.38 -9.21 -14.04
C ASN A 57 -11.74 -9.79 -13.66
N LEU A 58 -11.75 -10.92 -12.98
CA LEU A 58 -12.98 -11.64 -12.59
C LEU A 58 -13.25 -11.52 -11.08
N LEU A 59 -12.78 -10.46 -10.43
CA LEU A 59 -13.05 -10.26 -9.01
C LEU A 59 -14.55 -10.06 -8.75
N PRO A 60 -15.07 -10.59 -7.64
CA PRO A 60 -16.48 -10.49 -7.30
C PRO A 60 -16.88 -9.04 -6.98
N GLY A 61 -18.10 -8.67 -7.35
CA GLY A 61 -18.73 -7.38 -7.03
C GLY A 61 -20.13 -7.58 -6.46
N PRO A 62 -20.74 -6.54 -5.88
CA PRO A 62 -22.14 -6.61 -5.45
C PRO A 62 -23.09 -6.75 -6.65
N ASP A 63 -24.25 -7.34 -6.41
CA ASP A 63 -25.39 -7.26 -7.31
C ASP A 63 -26.25 -6.04 -6.92
N GLY A 64 -26.28 -5.03 -7.78
CA GLY A 64 -27.02 -3.80 -7.55
C GLY A 64 -28.53 -3.94 -7.76
N ASP A 65 -28.97 -4.94 -8.53
CA ASP A 65 -30.38 -5.18 -8.82
C ASP A 65 -31.07 -5.94 -7.68
N ALA A 66 -30.29 -6.65 -6.87
CA ALA A 66 -30.77 -7.32 -5.66
C ALA A 66 -31.15 -6.36 -4.52
N GLU A 67 -30.86 -5.06 -4.63
CA GLU A 67 -31.19 -4.08 -3.59
C GLU A 67 -32.69 -3.68 -3.60
N PRO A 68 -33.38 -3.74 -2.45
CA PRO A 68 -34.77 -3.29 -2.36
C PRO A 68 -34.92 -1.81 -2.71
N ARG A 69 -35.71 -1.52 -3.74
CA ARG A 69 -35.93 -0.16 -4.26
C ARG A 69 -36.35 0.86 -3.19
N ASP A 70 -37.27 0.49 -2.30
CA ASP A 70 -37.73 1.38 -1.22
C ASP A 70 -36.58 1.83 -0.30
N ARG A 71 -35.67 0.90 0.04
CA ARG A 71 -34.50 1.20 0.86
C ARG A 71 -33.56 2.17 0.13
N SER A 72 -33.29 1.94 -1.14
CA SER A 72 -32.45 2.83 -1.95
C SER A 72 -33.04 4.25 -2.04
N LEU A 73 -34.36 4.39 -2.18
CA LEU A 73 -35.02 5.70 -2.17
C LEU A 73 -34.93 6.42 -0.82
N ARG A 74 -35.10 5.69 0.29
CA ARG A 74 -34.93 6.27 1.64
C ARG A 74 -33.48 6.70 1.89
N LEU A 75 -32.49 5.93 1.41
CA LEU A 75 -31.08 6.33 1.46
C LEU A 75 -30.83 7.62 0.65
N MET A 76 -31.38 7.72 -0.56
CA MET A 76 -31.24 8.92 -1.39
C MET A 76 -31.83 10.16 -0.69
N ARG A 77 -33.00 10.04 -0.06
CA ARG A 77 -33.60 11.13 0.75
C ARG A 77 -32.75 11.50 1.96
N LEU A 78 -32.15 10.52 2.64
CA LEU A 78 -31.21 10.78 3.73
C LEU A 78 -30.00 11.58 3.22
N TRP A 79 -29.41 11.21 2.09
CA TRP A 79 -28.30 11.95 1.49
C TRP A 79 -28.71 13.35 1.03
N ASP A 80 -29.90 13.50 0.43
CA ASP A 80 -30.44 14.80 0.02
C ASP A 80 -30.61 15.74 1.22
N SER A 81 -31.11 15.23 2.34
CA SER A 81 -31.24 15.99 3.60
C SER A 81 -29.91 16.52 4.15
N LYS A 82 -28.78 15.92 3.72
CA LYS A 82 -27.41 16.32 4.07
C LYS A 82 -26.70 17.08 2.94
N GLY A 83 -27.35 17.28 1.80
CA GLY A 83 -26.74 17.88 0.60
C GLY A 83 -25.71 16.97 -0.10
N LEU A 84 -25.76 15.65 0.15
CA LEU A 84 -24.81 14.66 -0.34
C LEU A 84 -25.32 13.89 -1.57
N LEU A 85 -26.61 14.02 -1.92
CA LEU A 85 -27.19 13.32 -3.07
C LEU A 85 -26.71 13.95 -4.39
N PHE A 86 -26.17 13.10 -5.27
CA PHE A 86 -25.81 13.43 -6.65
C PHE A 86 -26.60 12.54 -7.63
N ILE A 87 -27.14 13.12 -8.70
CA ILE A 87 -27.89 12.40 -9.74
C ILE A 87 -26.98 12.22 -10.95
N SER A 88 -26.59 10.97 -11.23
CA SER A 88 -25.91 10.61 -12.48
C SER A 88 -26.93 10.14 -13.51
N PHE A 89 -26.84 10.69 -14.73
CA PHE A 89 -27.65 10.27 -15.88
C PHE A 89 -26.95 9.20 -16.73
N GLN A 90 -25.67 8.93 -16.46
CA GLN A 90 -24.93 7.91 -17.16
C GLN A 90 -25.41 6.53 -16.71
N LYS A 91 -25.77 5.68 -17.68
CA LYS A 91 -26.00 4.26 -17.40
C LYS A 91 -24.70 3.66 -16.86
N LYS A 92 -24.81 2.91 -15.75
CA LYS A 92 -23.70 2.20 -15.12
C LYS A 92 -23.89 0.69 -15.29
N GLU A 93 -22.80 -0.01 -15.56
CA GLU A 93 -22.81 -1.48 -15.57
C GLU A 93 -22.86 -2.02 -14.14
N GLN A 94 -23.33 -3.26 -13.94
CA GLN A 94 -23.46 -3.86 -12.60
C GLN A 94 -22.17 -3.79 -11.78
N ARG A 95 -21.02 -3.96 -12.44
CA ARG A 95 -19.71 -3.88 -11.77
C ARG A 95 -19.35 -2.47 -11.30
N GLU A 96 -19.91 -1.43 -11.88
CA GLU A 96 -19.69 -0.04 -11.48
C GLU A 96 -20.61 0.40 -10.33
N VAL A 97 -21.61 -0.41 -10.01
CA VAL A 97 -22.58 -0.12 -8.95
C VAL A 97 -21.98 -0.46 -7.58
N THR A 98 -22.31 0.38 -6.59
CA THR A 98 -21.99 0.21 -5.18
C THR A 98 -23.25 -0.20 -4.43
N ARG A 99 -23.13 -1.21 -3.55
CA ARG A 99 -24.19 -1.53 -2.58
C ARG A 99 -23.89 -0.85 -1.25
N VAL A 100 -24.92 -0.32 -0.58
CA VAL A 100 -24.76 0.31 0.74
C VAL A 100 -25.24 -0.65 1.82
N PHE A 101 -24.43 -0.83 2.87
CA PHE A 101 -24.79 -1.66 4.01
C PHE A 101 -24.41 -0.97 5.34
N GLY A 102 -25.08 -1.38 6.41
CA GLY A 102 -24.85 -0.90 7.77
C GLY A 102 -23.77 -1.72 8.47
N SER A 103 -22.80 -1.04 9.09
CA SER A 103 -21.86 -1.64 10.03
C SER A 103 -22.19 -1.18 11.46
N TYR A 104 -22.41 -2.13 12.36
CA TYR A 104 -22.80 -1.85 13.74
C TYR A 104 -21.84 -0.87 14.43
N LYS A 105 -22.39 0.22 14.97
CA LYS A 105 -21.63 1.22 15.73
C LYS A 105 -22.04 1.25 17.19
N SER A 106 -23.34 1.25 17.43
CA SER A 106 -23.97 1.29 18.74
C SER A 106 -25.40 0.76 18.64
N GLU A 107 -26.06 0.61 19.78
CA GLU A 107 -27.45 0.13 19.84
C GLU A 107 -28.40 0.94 18.95
N THR A 108 -28.18 2.25 18.91
CA THR A 108 -28.99 3.23 18.19
C THR A 108 -28.48 3.59 16.80
N ALA A 109 -27.26 3.20 16.41
CA ALA A 109 -26.67 3.68 15.17
C ALA A 109 -25.76 2.68 14.48
N ASP A 110 -25.70 2.78 13.15
CA ASP A 110 -24.78 2.07 12.27
C ASP A 110 -23.93 3.07 11.47
N ARG A 111 -22.78 2.60 10.99
CA ARG A 111 -21.95 3.28 9.98
C ARG A 111 -22.41 2.88 8.60
N GLN A 112 -22.44 3.83 7.68
CA GLN A 112 -22.63 3.55 6.27
C GLN A 112 -21.33 2.99 5.68
N ILE A 113 -21.40 1.84 5.01
CA ILE A 113 -20.30 1.28 4.22
C ILE A 113 -20.78 1.09 2.78
N GLY A 114 -19.96 1.53 1.82
CA GLY A 114 -20.15 1.24 0.40
C GLY A 114 -19.35 0.01 -0.03
N GLU A 115 -20.03 -1.03 -0.45
CA GLU A 115 -19.48 -2.24 -1.07
C GLU A 115 -18.98 -1.91 -2.49
N ARG A 116 -17.77 -1.33 -2.58
CA ARG A 116 -17.16 -0.93 -3.87
C ARG A 116 -16.31 -2.03 -4.50
N ARG A 117 -16.40 -3.31 -4.08
CA ARG A 117 -15.52 -4.36 -4.62
C ARG A 117 -15.55 -4.44 -6.16
N GLY A 118 -16.72 -4.28 -6.77
CA GLY A 118 -16.87 -4.19 -8.23
C GLY A 118 -16.15 -2.98 -8.82
N ALA A 119 -16.49 -1.76 -8.40
CA ALA A 119 -15.87 -0.55 -8.94
C ALA A 119 -14.35 -0.49 -8.69
N ASN A 120 -13.92 -0.89 -7.49
CA ASN A 120 -12.50 -0.99 -7.13
C ASN A 120 -11.76 -2.00 -8.01
N SER A 121 -12.41 -3.07 -8.48
CA SER A 121 -11.75 -4.03 -9.36
C SER A 121 -11.44 -3.44 -10.73
N LEU A 122 -12.12 -2.37 -11.15
CA LEU A 122 -11.85 -1.65 -12.39
C LEU A 122 -10.72 -0.61 -12.26
N GLU A 123 -10.34 -0.24 -11.05
CA GLU A 123 -9.39 0.85 -10.78
C GLU A 123 -7.99 0.29 -10.42
N GLY A 124 -6.91 0.93 -10.85
CA GLY A 124 -5.55 0.63 -10.39
C GLY A 124 -5.27 1.10 -8.96
N ARG A 125 -4.31 0.46 -8.30
CA ARG A 125 -3.87 0.87 -6.95
C ARG A 125 -2.96 2.09 -7.05
N LEU A 126 -3.30 3.15 -6.31
CA LEU A 126 -2.41 4.30 -6.13
C LEU A 126 -1.32 3.98 -5.12
N GLU A 127 -0.10 4.43 -5.42
CA GLU A 127 0.95 4.58 -4.41
C GLU A 127 0.66 5.88 -3.66
N GLY A 128 0.34 5.77 -2.38
CA GLY A 128 0.02 6.92 -1.55
C GLY A 128 0.59 6.77 -0.15
N PRO A 129 0.45 7.81 0.69
CA PRO A 129 1.04 7.85 2.03
C PRO A 129 0.53 6.73 2.95
N SER A 130 -0.59 6.09 2.59
CA SER A 130 -1.13 4.91 3.26
C SER A 130 -0.15 3.75 3.35
N ARG A 131 0.81 3.63 2.43
CA ARG A 131 1.90 2.62 2.51
C ARG A 131 2.81 2.81 3.72
N PHE A 132 2.86 4.02 4.26
CA PHE A 132 3.67 4.38 5.42
C PHE A 132 2.88 4.33 6.72
N LEU A 133 1.57 4.02 6.68
CA LEU A 133 0.78 3.83 7.90
C LEU A 133 1.32 2.59 8.63
N PRO A 134 1.89 2.75 9.84
CA PRO A 134 2.46 1.63 10.54
C PRO A 134 1.33 0.75 11.10
N PRO A 135 1.36 -0.58 10.91
CA PRO A 135 0.59 -1.46 11.77
C PRO A 135 1.08 -1.36 13.22
N GLY A 136 0.18 -1.50 14.20
CA GLY A 136 0.47 -1.26 15.62
C GLY A 136 1.71 -1.96 16.17
N HIS A 137 2.01 -3.20 15.75
CA HIS A 137 3.19 -3.95 16.20
C HIS A 137 4.54 -3.32 15.78
N ILE A 138 4.56 -2.39 14.82
CA ILE A 138 5.78 -1.63 14.49
C ILE A 138 6.16 -0.68 15.63
N LEU A 139 5.21 -0.28 16.49
CA LEU A 139 5.51 0.54 17.66
C LEU A 139 6.40 -0.17 18.68
N CYS A 140 6.52 -1.50 18.63
CA CYS A 140 7.53 -2.24 19.41
C CYS A 140 8.99 -1.87 19.03
N GLN A 141 9.20 -1.10 17.95
CA GLN A 141 10.52 -0.62 17.52
C GLN A 141 10.91 0.72 18.12
N LEU A 142 9.99 1.41 18.79
CA LEU A 142 10.34 2.60 19.54
C LEU A 142 11.39 2.26 20.60
N SER A 143 12.25 3.21 20.90
CA SER A 143 13.20 3.13 22.03
C SER A 143 12.89 4.29 22.96
N VAL A 144 12.66 3.97 24.23
CA VAL A 144 12.42 4.95 25.28
C VAL A 144 13.67 4.99 26.15
N PRO A 145 14.36 6.13 26.26
CA PRO A 145 15.52 6.23 27.15
C PRO A 145 15.16 5.95 28.61
N PRO A 146 16.11 5.48 29.43
CA PRO A 146 15.89 5.33 30.87
C PRO A 146 15.34 6.62 31.51
N GLY A 147 14.42 6.48 32.45
CA GLY A 147 13.76 7.61 33.13
C GLY A 147 12.73 8.37 32.29
N HIS A 148 12.53 8.01 31.02
CA HIS A 148 11.55 8.66 30.14
C HIS A 148 10.26 7.84 30.02
N ARG A 149 9.20 8.50 29.55
CA ARG A 149 7.87 7.93 29.32
C ARG A 149 7.38 8.26 27.92
N LEU A 150 6.49 7.42 27.39
CA LEU A 150 5.75 7.75 26.18
C LEU A 150 4.43 8.41 26.54
N ILE A 151 4.21 9.58 25.94
CA ILE A 151 2.95 10.29 26.03
C ILE A 151 2.31 10.25 24.64
N GLY A 152 1.03 9.90 24.60
CA GLY A 152 0.23 9.87 23.39
C GLY A 152 -0.62 11.11 23.29
N ALA A 153 -0.58 11.77 22.14
CA ALA A 153 -1.51 12.82 21.78
C ALA A 153 -2.07 12.54 20.38
N SER A 154 -3.40 12.60 20.25
CA SER A 154 -4.07 12.32 18.97
C SER A 154 -5.41 13.05 18.89
N THR A 155 -5.87 13.27 17.65
CA THR A 155 -7.20 13.80 17.41
C THR A 155 -7.93 12.97 16.37
N ASP A 156 -9.21 12.70 16.60
CA ASP A 156 -10.06 11.93 15.69
C ASP A 156 -11.00 12.84 14.91
N ARG A 157 -11.31 12.47 13.67
CA ARG A 157 -12.24 13.21 12.82
C ARG A 157 -13.60 12.52 12.79
N ALA A 158 -14.67 13.28 13.00
CA ALA A 158 -16.01 12.72 12.99
C ALA A 158 -16.47 12.47 11.55
N ASP A 159 -16.84 11.25 11.19
CA ASP A 159 -17.47 10.98 9.88
C ASP A 159 -16.67 11.55 8.67
N PHE A 160 -15.36 11.28 8.66
CA PHE A 160 -14.38 11.91 7.78
C PHE A 160 -14.78 11.97 6.30
N TYR A 161 -15.31 10.86 5.75
CA TYR A 161 -15.61 10.78 4.32
C TYR A 161 -16.75 11.68 3.87
N HIS A 162 -17.84 11.79 4.64
CA HIS A 162 -19.00 12.60 4.27
C HIS A 162 -18.77 14.10 4.48
N GLN A 163 -17.67 14.49 5.10
CA GLN A 163 -17.26 15.89 5.19
C GLN A 163 -16.58 16.37 3.90
N ALA A 164 -15.92 15.48 3.15
CA ALA A 164 -15.12 15.84 1.99
C ALA A 164 -15.98 16.27 0.80
N ARG A 165 -15.64 17.42 0.23
CA ARG A 165 -16.22 17.93 -1.02
C ARG A 165 -15.64 17.16 -2.20
N ILE A 166 -16.49 16.50 -2.97
CA ILE A 166 -16.11 15.70 -4.13
C ILE A 166 -16.62 16.32 -5.44
N THR A 167 -15.97 15.99 -6.55
CA THR A 167 -16.42 16.37 -7.91
C THR A 167 -17.59 15.50 -8.36
N ALA A 168 -18.28 15.92 -9.43
CA ALA A 168 -19.32 15.12 -10.07
C ALA A 168 -18.77 13.73 -10.49
N SER A 169 -17.62 13.69 -11.16
CA SER A 169 -16.98 12.43 -11.58
C SER A 169 -16.67 11.51 -10.39
N LYS A 170 -16.24 12.06 -9.25
CA LYS A 170 -16.01 11.29 -8.03
C LYS A 170 -17.31 10.75 -7.42
N ALA A 171 -18.39 11.52 -7.48
CA ALA A 171 -19.71 11.08 -7.03
C ALA A 171 -20.24 9.93 -7.89
N GLU A 172 -20.07 10.00 -9.22
CA GLU A 172 -20.48 8.94 -10.16
C GLU A 172 -19.79 7.60 -9.91
N GLY A 173 -18.56 7.61 -9.38
CA GLY A 173 -17.84 6.39 -9.00
C GLY A 173 -18.44 5.63 -7.80
N ASN A 174 -19.48 6.18 -7.18
CA ASN A 174 -20.20 5.60 -6.03
C ASN A 174 -21.70 5.44 -6.29
N CYS A 175 -22.13 5.41 -7.57
CA CYS A 175 -23.52 5.18 -7.93
C CYS A 175 -24.05 3.89 -7.30
N ILE A 176 -25.28 3.94 -6.79
CA ILE A 176 -25.96 2.79 -6.22
C ILE A 176 -27.04 2.25 -7.16
N GLY A 177 -27.38 0.97 -6.98
CA GLY A 177 -28.51 0.32 -7.63
C GLY A 177 -29.70 0.14 -6.68
N PRO A 178 -30.87 -0.26 -7.21
CA PRO A 178 -31.21 -0.29 -8.64
C PRO A 178 -31.43 1.13 -9.21
N SER A 179 -31.50 1.25 -10.53
CA SER A 179 -31.83 2.54 -11.17
C SER A 179 -33.23 3.03 -10.77
N VAL A 180 -33.37 4.34 -10.58
CA VAL A 180 -34.62 5.00 -10.17
C VAL A 180 -35.11 5.94 -11.28
N ARG A 181 -36.43 6.18 -11.31
CA ARG A 181 -37.04 7.15 -12.21
C ARG A 181 -36.92 8.55 -11.61
N LEU A 182 -36.85 9.58 -12.45
CA LEU A 182 -36.82 10.98 -11.96
C LEU A 182 -38.03 11.32 -11.08
N GLY A 183 -39.20 10.77 -11.38
CA GLY A 183 -40.41 10.94 -10.58
C GLY A 183 -40.28 10.42 -9.13
N ASP A 184 -39.36 9.49 -8.86
CA ASP A 184 -39.13 8.98 -7.50
C ASP A 184 -38.37 9.95 -6.61
N LEU A 185 -37.67 10.92 -7.24
CA LEU A 185 -36.85 11.93 -6.59
C LEU A 185 -37.59 13.28 -6.48
N GLU A 186 -38.89 13.31 -6.77
CA GLU A 186 -39.70 14.51 -6.55
C GLU A 186 -39.66 14.95 -5.09
N GLY A 187 -39.59 16.26 -4.89
CA GLY A 187 -39.43 16.87 -3.56
C GLY A 187 -37.99 16.88 -3.02
N THR A 188 -37.02 16.25 -3.70
CA THR A 188 -35.60 16.38 -3.31
C THR A 188 -35.01 17.73 -3.75
N ALA A 189 -34.16 18.30 -2.90
CA ALA A 189 -33.47 19.55 -3.21
C ALA A 189 -32.51 19.38 -4.41
N THR A 190 -31.87 18.21 -4.54
CA THR A 190 -30.98 17.91 -5.67
C THR A 190 -31.71 17.91 -7.01
N LEU A 191 -32.91 17.30 -7.11
CA LEU A 191 -33.67 17.30 -8.36
C LEU A 191 -34.14 18.71 -8.73
N ALA A 192 -34.60 19.50 -7.76
CA ALA A 192 -35.00 20.89 -7.98
C ALA A 192 -33.85 21.73 -8.54
N ARG A 193 -32.63 21.59 -7.98
CA ARG A 193 -31.42 22.26 -8.48
C ARG A 193 -31.05 21.82 -9.89
N ALA A 194 -31.12 20.52 -10.18
CA ALA A 194 -30.83 19.99 -11.51
C ALA A 194 -31.79 20.56 -12.57
N ARG A 195 -33.09 20.65 -12.26
CA ARG A 195 -34.09 21.28 -13.14
C ARG A 195 -33.83 22.76 -13.36
N ALA A 196 -33.53 23.51 -12.29
CA ALA A 196 -33.21 24.92 -12.39
C ALA A 196 -31.98 25.18 -13.29
N LEU A 197 -30.93 24.36 -13.15
CA LEU A 197 -29.75 24.40 -14.01
C LEU A 197 -30.10 24.09 -15.47
N ALA A 198 -30.90 23.06 -15.74
CA ALA A 198 -31.34 22.73 -17.09
C ALA A 198 -32.14 23.87 -17.75
N SER A 199 -33.06 24.49 -17.00
CA SER A 199 -33.84 25.64 -17.48
C SER A 199 -32.99 26.90 -17.76
N LEU A 200 -31.86 27.06 -17.07
CA LEU A 200 -30.90 28.14 -17.32
C LEU A 200 -30.10 27.91 -18.60
N VAL A 201 -29.78 26.64 -18.91
CA VAL A 201 -29.08 26.25 -20.15
C VAL A 201 -29.99 26.42 -21.37
N ASP A 202 -31.28 26.08 -21.27
CA ASP A 202 -32.25 26.26 -22.36
C ASP A 202 -32.53 27.73 -22.70
N LYS A 203 -32.43 28.66 -21.73
CA LYS A 203 -32.74 30.09 -21.93
C LYS A 203 -31.55 30.93 -22.44
N LYS A 204 -30.33 30.41 -22.37
CA LYS A 204 -29.13 31.07 -22.90
C LYS A 204 -28.28 30.02 -23.58
N GLY A 205 -28.40 29.90 -24.90
CA GLY A 205 -27.47 29.14 -25.74
C GLY A 205 -26.07 29.74 -25.72
N ALA A 206 -25.37 29.66 -24.59
CA ALA A 206 -23.93 29.85 -24.38
C ALA A 206 -23.64 29.79 -22.86
N VAL A 207 -22.80 28.84 -22.45
CA VAL A 207 -22.28 28.77 -21.09
C VAL A 207 -21.05 29.69 -20.99
N SER A 208 -21.15 30.71 -20.13
CA SER A 208 -20.02 31.40 -19.52
C SER A 208 -20.41 31.77 -18.10
N SER A 209 -19.72 31.21 -17.11
CA SER A 209 -19.07 32.00 -16.05
C SER A 209 -18.33 31.11 -15.06
N ARG A 210 -17.06 31.46 -14.91
CA ARG A 210 -16.10 31.10 -13.86
C ARG A 210 -16.70 31.08 -12.45
N PRO A 211 -16.24 30.20 -11.53
CA PRO A 211 -16.32 30.48 -10.10
C PRO A 211 -15.34 31.64 -9.74
N PRO A 212 -15.59 32.37 -8.65
CA PRO A 212 -14.76 33.51 -8.27
C PRO A 212 -13.32 33.08 -7.91
N PRO A 213 -12.33 33.96 -8.11
CA PRO A 213 -10.95 33.67 -7.71
C PRO A 213 -10.84 33.72 -6.19
N LEU A 214 -10.36 32.63 -5.59
CA LEU A 214 -9.74 32.69 -4.27
C LEU A 214 -8.30 33.17 -4.48
N GLY A 215 -7.98 34.29 -3.82
CA GLY A 215 -6.73 35.02 -3.98
C GLY A 215 -5.47 34.21 -3.67
N GLU A 216 -4.39 34.65 -4.30
CA GLU A 216 -3.02 34.17 -4.15
C GLU A 216 -2.41 34.57 -2.80
N ALA A 217 -1.78 33.59 -2.14
CA ALA A 217 -0.59 33.66 -1.26
C ALA A 217 -0.49 32.26 -0.62
N CYS A 218 0.64 31.55 -0.49
CA CYS A 218 2.05 31.90 -0.57
C CYS A 218 2.82 30.60 -0.92
N LEU A 219 3.92 30.74 -1.66
CA LEU A 219 4.94 29.71 -1.83
C LEU A 219 5.87 29.67 -0.60
N VAL A 220 6.50 28.50 -0.46
CA VAL A 220 7.77 28.17 0.25
C VAL A 220 7.66 27.74 1.72
N SER A 221 7.92 26.46 1.97
CA SER A 221 9.13 26.08 2.72
C SER A 221 9.64 24.71 2.26
N ALA A 222 10.78 24.74 1.55
CA ALA A 222 11.73 23.65 1.55
C ALA A 222 12.58 23.85 2.81
N ASN A 223 12.38 22.96 3.79
CA ASN A 223 13.21 22.67 4.97
C ASN A 223 12.25 22.15 6.04
N VAL A 224 12.19 20.83 6.21
CA VAL A 224 11.71 20.22 7.46
C VAL A 224 12.94 20.15 8.36
N PRO A 225 13.10 21.02 9.38
CA PRO A 225 14.19 20.85 10.31
C PRO A 225 13.84 19.70 11.26
N LYS A 226 14.87 18.91 11.57
CA LYS A 226 14.90 17.96 12.67
C LYS A 226 14.49 18.67 13.97
N SER A 227 13.49 18.15 14.67
CA SER A 227 13.51 18.03 16.14
C SER A 227 12.23 17.37 16.67
N LEU A 228 12.37 16.13 17.14
CA LEU A 228 11.71 15.73 18.38
C LEU A 228 12.14 16.78 19.42
N LEU A 229 11.26 17.69 19.85
CA LEU A 229 11.39 18.49 21.10
C LEU A 229 10.33 19.61 21.25
N LEU A 230 9.34 19.76 20.36
CA LEU A 230 8.14 20.56 20.65
C LEU A 230 7.09 19.68 21.32
N GLY A 231 6.48 20.17 22.40
CA GLY A 231 5.56 19.38 23.21
C GLY A 231 4.32 19.00 22.42
N GLN A 232 4.14 17.71 22.14
CA GLN A 232 3.08 17.08 21.32
C GLN A 232 1.65 17.62 21.48
N ARG A 233 1.36 18.27 22.62
CA ARG A 233 0.10 18.99 22.89
C ARG A 233 -0.09 20.18 21.94
N SER A 234 0.99 20.83 21.53
CA SER A 234 0.97 22.01 20.66
C SER A 234 0.55 21.66 19.23
N GLU A 235 1.01 20.53 18.71
CA GLU A 235 0.72 20.05 17.35
C GLU A 235 -0.72 19.55 17.23
N VAL A 236 -1.23 18.83 18.24
CA VAL A 236 -2.66 18.43 18.26
C VAL A 236 -3.56 19.66 18.34
N ARG A 237 -3.19 20.67 19.14
CA ARG A 237 -3.94 21.93 19.22
C ARG A 237 -3.86 22.71 17.91
N GLN A 238 -2.70 22.77 17.27
CA GLN A 238 -2.53 23.38 15.95
C GLN A 238 -3.37 22.67 14.90
N ALA A 239 -3.32 21.32 14.86
CA ALA A 239 -4.15 20.53 13.95
C ALA A 239 -5.64 20.81 14.18
N LYS A 240 -6.09 20.85 15.45
CA LYS A 240 -7.47 21.21 15.80
C LYS A 240 -7.83 22.62 15.34
N ALA A 241 -6.96 23.60 15.52
CA ALA A 241 -7.16 24.96 15.03
C ALA A 241 -7.30 25.00 13.50
N CYS A 242 -6.43 24.28 12.77
CA CYS A 242 -6.52 24.16 11.31
C CYS A 242 -7.82 23.47 10.88
N TYR A 243 -8.25 22.41 11.56
CA TYR A 243 -9.52 21.75 11.28
C TYR A 243 -10.71 22.67 11.53
N SER A 244 -10.71 23.43 12.63
CA SER A 244 -11.73 24.42 12.93
C SER A 244 -11.78 25.51 11.86
N GLN A 245 -10.63 26.04 11.44
CA GLN A 245 -10.52 27.03 10.36
C GLN A 245 -11.03 26.47 9.03
N ALA A 246 -10.80 25.19 8.74
CA ALA A 246 -11.29 24.51 7.54
C ALA A 246 -12.75 24.00 7.64
N GLY A 247 -13.42 24.22 8.77
CA GLY A 247 -14.80 23.74 9.00
C GLY A 247 -14.93 22.22 9.13
N VAL A 248 -13.85 21.51 9.50
CA VAL A 248 -13.81 20.04 9.62
C VAL A 248 -14.12 19.60 11.04
N ALA A 249 -15.26 18.94 11.22
CA ALA A 249 -15.72 18.40 12.49
C ALA A 249 -14.79 17.29 13.04
N GLY A 250 -14.45 17.42 14.32
CA GLY A 250 -13.70 16.44 15.09
C GLY A 250 -14.58 15.54 15.96
N SER A 251 -13.96 14.60 16.67
CA SER A 251 -14.59 13.82 17.74
C SER A 251 -13.91 14.13 19.08
N PRO A 252 -14.20 15.26 19.76
CA PRO A 252 -13.46 15.67 20.96
C PRO A 252 -13.40 14.63 22.07
N HIS A 253 -14.48 13.85 22.24
CA HIS A 253 -14.56 12.75 23.22
C HIS A 253 -13.62 11.57 22.94
N LYS A 254 -12.95 11.54 21.78
CA LYS A 254 -11.93 10.55 21.40
C LYS A 254 -10.55 11.16 21.25
N ASP A 255 -10.43 12.47 21.37
CA ASP A 255 -9.12 13.11 21.35
C ASP A 255 -8.34 12.66 22.58
N ILE A 256 -7.04 12.47 22.40
CA ILE A 256 -6.10 12.17 23.49
C ILE A 256 -5.20 13.40 23.60
N ASP A 257 -5.25 14.13 24.72
CA ASP A 257 -4.39 15.31 24.98
C ASP A 257 -3.30 14.97 26.01
N GLY A 258 -2.35 14.13 25.58
CA GLY A 258 -1.21 13.75 26.39
C GLY A 258 -1.56 12.76 27.51
N SER A 259 -1.82 11.50 27.12
CA SER A 259 -2.04 10.36 28.02
C SER A 259 -0.82 9.44 28.08
N ASP A 260 -0.53 8.86 29.23
CA ASP A 260 0.51 7.82 29.41
C ASP A 260 -0.01 6.39 29.19
N LEU A 261 -1.33 6.22 29.08
CA LEU A 261 -2.00 5.02 28.57
C LEU A 261 -2.85 5.38 27.36
N PHE A 262 -2.50 4.87 26.17
CA PHE A 262 -3.19 5.26 24.94
C PHE A 262 -3.18 4.17 23.87
N LEU A 263 -4.06 4.33 22.89
CA LEU A 263 -4.10 3.50 21.68
C LEU A 263 -3.53 4.24 20.48
N ALA A 264 -2.61 3.59 19.74
CA ALA A 264 -2.03 4.12 18.51
C ALA A 264 -1.91 3.00 17.47
N ALA A 265 -2.47 3.22 16.28
CA ALA A 265 -2.48 2.22 15.18
C ALA A 265 -2.95 0.81 15.59
N GLY A 266 -3.85 0.73 16.59
CA GLY A 266 -4.37 -0.52 17.14
C GLY A 266 -3.47 -1.22 18.17
N ALA A 267 -2.34 -0.61 18.55
CA ALA A 267 -1.54 -1.01 19.71
C ALA A 267 -1.94 -0.22 20.95
N GLN A 268 -1.81 -0.84 22.11
CA GLN A 268 -1.83 -0.15 23.39
C GLN A 268 -0.40 0.14 23.82
N VAL A 269 -0.17 1.39 24.24
CA VAL A 269 1.06 1.83 24.87
C VAL A 269 0.75 2.12 26.33
N ASP A 270 1.44 1.43 27.23
CA ASP A 270 1.33 1.62 28.67
C ASP A 270 2.67 2.15 29.21
N SER A 271 2.66 3.43 29.53
CA SER A 271 3.75 4.18 30.14
C SER A 271 3.32 4.78 31.49
N THR A 272 2.29 4.20 32.11
CA THR A 272 1.73 4.66 33.39
C THR A 272 2.76 4.57 34.52
N ALA A 273 2.46 5.20 35.66
CA ALA A 273 3.37 5.27 36.80
C ALA A 273 3.90 3.90 37.27
N GLY A 274 3.09 2.83 37.18
CA GLY A 274 3.49 1.47 37.55
C GLY A 274 4.70 0.96 36.75
N PRO A 275 4.54 0.61 35.46
CA PRO A 275 5.65 0.18 34.60
C PRO A 275 6.81 1.18 34.57
N ALA A 276 6.51 2.48 34.53
CA ALA A 276 7.53 3.52 34.42
C ALA A 276 8.42 3.62 35.68
N SER A 277 7.88 3.34 36.88
CA SER A 277 8.67 3.29 38.11
C SER A 277 9.73 2.17 38.09
N GLU A 278 9.48 1.12 37.30
CA GLU A 278 10.43 0.02 37.06
C GLU A 278 11.29 0.24 35.81
N GLY A 279 11.26 1.45 35.22
CA GLY A 279 11.98 1.79 34.00
C GLY A 279 11.43 1.09 32.75
N ARG A 280 10.13 0.77 32.72
CA ARG A 280 9.49 0.03 31.63
C ARG A 280 8.40 0.82 30.94
N VAL A 281 8.27 0.58 29.65
CA VAL A 281 7.17 1.07 28.83
C VAL A 281 6.72 -0.06 27.92
N TYR A 282 5.46 -0.46 28.01
CA TYR A 282 4.97 -1.64 27.30
C TYR A 282 4.19 -1.26 26.04
N VAL A 283 4.39 -2.05 24.98
CA VAL A 283 3.58 -2.03 23.76
C VAL A 283 2.97 -3.40 23.54
N SER A 284 1.65 -3.44 23.37
CA SER A 284 0.90 -4.70 23.25
C SER A 284 -0.37 -4.52 22.40
N ALA A 285 -1.09 -5.63 22.17
CA ALA A 285 -2.48 -5.54 21.75
C ALA A 285 -3.35 -4.98 22.90
N PRO A 286 -4.48 -4.31 22.60
CA PRO A 286 -5.34 -3.76 23.64
C PRO A 286 -5.75 -4.81 24.68
N THR A 287 -5.62 -4.49 25.97
CA THR A 287 -5.92 -5.43 27.07
C THR A 287 -7.31 -6.06 26.96
N PRO A 288 -8.40 -5.32 26.63
CA PRO A 288 -9.72 -5.94 26.46
C PRO A 288 -9.75 -6.99 25.35
N LYS A 289 -8.99 -6.78 24.26
CA LYS A 289 -8.88 -7.73 23.15
C LYS A 289 -8.12 -8.99 23.59
N LEU A 290 -7.03 -8.84 24.35
CA LEU A 290 -6.27 -9.97 24.89
C LEU A 290 -7.15 -10.87 25.77
N LEU A 291 -7.87 -10.26 26.72
CA LEU A 291 -8.75 -10.99 27.65
C LEU A 291 -9.91 -11.67 26.92
N ALA A 292 -10.57 -10.97 26.00
CA ALA A 292 -11.65 -11.54 25.20
C ALA A 292 -11.15 -12.73 24.37
N LEU A 293 -10.00 -12.59 23.72
CA LEU A 293 -9.45 -13.63 22.85
C LEU A 293 -8.97 -14.84 23.66
N SER A 294 -8.36 -14.63 24.83
CA SER A 294 -8.01 -15.69 25.78
C SER A 294 -9.24 -16.47 26.22
N PHE A 295 -10.29 -15.79 26.67
CA PHE A 295 -11.55 -16.41 27.09
C PHE A 295 -12.22 -17.21 25.96
N LEU A 296 -12.36 -16.60 24.78
CA LEU A 296 -12.95 -17.27 23.61
C LEU A 296 -12.16 -18.51 23.20
N SER A 297 -10.82 -18.46 23.30
CA SER A 297 -9.95 -19.57 22.95
C SER A 297 -10.08 -20.73 23.93
N LEU A 298 -10.20 -20.46 25.23
CA LEU A 298 -10.48 -21.48 26.24
C LEU A 298 -11.85 -22.13 26.03
N LYS A 299 -12.87 -21.34 25.69
CA LYS A 299 -14.21 -21.86 25.36
C LYS A 299 -14.19 -22.71 24.09
N ALA A 300 -13.51 -22.26 23.04
CA ALA A 300 -13.37 -23.02 21.80
C ALA A 300 -12.59 -24.33 22.01
N ALA A 301 -11.50 -24.29 22.79
CA ALA A 301 -10.69 -25.46 23.12
C ALA A 301 -11.48 -26.57 23.85
N ALA A 302 -12.53 -26.20 24.60
CA ALA A 302 -13.40 -27.17 25.27
C ALA A 302 -14.33 -27.92 24.32
N LEU A 303 -14.57 -27.43 23.10
CA LEU A 303 -15.49 -28.04 22.14
C LEU A 303 -14.82 -29.18 21.35
N PRO A 304 -15.51 -30.29 21.07
CA PRO A 304 -14.95 -31.42 20.30
C PRO A 304 -14.82 -31.12 18.79
N VAL A 305 -15.56 -30.12 18.30
CA VAL A 305 -15.62 -29.70 16.90
C VAL A 305 -15.53 -28.18 16.81
N ILE A 306 -15.01 -27.68 15.69
CA ILE A 306 -14.88 -26.25 15.41
C ILE A 306 -15.30 -25.98 13.97
N THR A 307 -15.91 -24.83 13.70
CA THR A 307 -16.15 -24.40 12.32
C THR A 307 -14.87 -23.84 11.71
N GLU A 308 -14.64 -24.06 10.41
CA GLU A 308 -13.48 -23.49 9.70
C GLU A 308 -13.44 -21.96 9.82
N GLU A 309 -14.61 -21.31 9.84
CA GLU A 309 -14.74 -19.87 10.05
C GLU A 309 -14.27 -19.42 11.43
N LEU A 310 -14.69 -20.11 12.49
CA LEU A 310 -14.23 -19.78 13.83
C LEU A 310 -12.73 -20.03 13.96
N ALA A 311 -12.22 -21.13 13.39
CA ALA A 311 -10.79 -21.43 13.37
C ALA A 311 -9.99 -20.32 12.65
N SER A 312 -10.38 -19.93 11.44
CA SER A 312 -9.75 -18.83 10.69
C SER A 312 -9.80 -17.50 11.44
N ASN A 313 -10.95 -17.16 12.05
CA ASN A 313 -11.11 -15.91 12.79
C ASN A 313 -10.26 -15.87 14.07
N LEU A 314 -10.18 -16.98 14.80
CA LEU A 314 -9.31 -17.12 15.97
C LEU A 314 -7.84 -17.04 15.56
N ALA A 315 -7.43 -17.76 14.52
CA ALA A 315 -6.06 -17.75 14.01
C ALA A 315 -5.63 -16.33 13.59
N GLY A 316 -6.45 -15.64 12.78
CA GLY A 316 -6.19 -14.26 12.36
C GLY A 316 -6.14 -13.27 13.54
N SER A 317 -7.04 -13.44 14.51
CA SER A 317 -7.06 -12.62 15.73
C SER A 317 -5.81 -12.82 16.57
N TRP A 318 -5.36 -14.06 16.76
CA TRP A 318 -4.13 -14.37 17.47
C TRP A 318 -2.88 -13.90 16.73
N ILE A 319 -2.81 -14.02 15.40
CA ILE A 319 -1.73 -13.43 14.61
C ILE A 319 -1.58 -11.94 14.96
N SER A 320 -2.69 -11.19 15.00
CA SER A 320 -2.64 -9.75 15.31
C SER A 320 -2.11 -9.42 16.72
N VAL A 321 -2.16 -10.38 17.65
CA VAL A 321 -1.66 -10.26 19.02
C VAL A 321 -0.20 -10.75 19.14
N VAL A 322 0.10 -11.91 18.57
CA VAL A 322 1.41 -12.54 18.63
C VAL A 322 2.48 -11.69 17.94
N MET A 323 2.10 -10.81 17.01
CA MET A 323 3.03 -9.85 16.39
C MET A 323 3.70 -8.89 17.38
N TYR A 324 3.11 -8.66 18.58
CA TYR A 324 3.73 -7.89 19.66
C TYR A 324 4.79 -8.69 20.45
N ARG A 325 4.86 -10.02 20.24
CA ARG A 325 5.87 -10.93 20.81
C ARG A 325 6.10 -12.11 19.87
N ARG A 326 6.72 -11.85 18.71
CA ARG A 326 6.79 -12.77 17.56
C ARG A 326 7.30 -14.17 17.88
N THR A 327 8.18 -14.33 18.86
CA THR A 327 8.70 -15.66 19.25
C THR A 327 7.58 -16.63 19.63
N LEU A 328 6.42 -16.15 20.09
CA LEU A 328 5.25 -16.96 20.41
C LEU A 328 4.51 -17.52 19.20
N PHE A 329 4.89 -17.14 17.96
CA PHE A 329 4.36 -17.79 16.76
C PHE A 329 4.65 -19.30 16.74
N SER A 330 5.66 -19.77 17.47
CA SER A 330 6.02 -21.19 17.56
C SER A 330 4.97 -22.07 18.23
N ILE A 331 3.99 -21.45 18.92
CA ILE A 331 2.86 -22.14 19.53
C ILE A 331 1.90 -22.65 18.46
N LEU A 332 1.64 -21.83 17.43
CA LEU A 332 0.75 -22.17 16.35
C LEU A 332 1.47 -23.04 15.32
N ASP A 333 1.09 -24.31 15.28
CA ASP A 333 1.67 -25.30 14.39
C ASP A 333 0.58 -25.86 13.46
N GLY A 334 -0.27 -26.73 13.99
CA GLY A 334 -1.32 -27.37 13.20
C GLY A 334 -2.62 -26.58 13.17
N PHE A 335 -2.83 -25.59 14.03
CA PHE A 335 -4.13 -24.90 14.09
C PHE A 335 -4.51 -24.19 12.77
N PHE A 336 -3.53 -23.76 11.98
CA PHE A 336 -3.78 -23.14 10.67
C PHE A 336 -4.43 -24.08 9.65
N SER A 337 -4.24 -25.39 9.76
CA SER A 337 -4.85 -26.35 8.83
C SER A 337 -6.35 -26.54 9.04
N LEU A 338 -6.91 -26.05 10.16
CA LEU A 338 -8.35 -26.08 10.45
C LEU A 338 -9.11 -24.91 9.82
N GLY A 339 -8.41 -23.93 9.26
CA GLY A 339 -9.00 -22.75 8.63
C GLY A 339 -9.62 -23.04 7.27
N LYS A 340 -10.32 -22.05 6.73
CA LYS A 340 -10.91 -22.11 5.38
C LYS A 340 -9.83 -22.27 4.31
N SER A 341 -10.01 -23.25 3.41
CA SER A 341 -9.26 -23.31 2.13
C SER A 341 -9.92 -22.48 1.02
N GLU A 342 -11.22 -22.18 1.15
CA GLU A 342 -12.03 -21.46 0.15
C GLU A 342 -12.93 -20.38 0.78
N ALA A 343 -13.48 -19.47 -0.03
CA ALA A 343 -14.37 -18.41 0.45
C ALA A 343 -15.71 -18.98 0.97
N SER A 344 -16.19 -18.49 2.12
CA SER A 344 -17.42 -19.00 2.73
C SER A 344 -18.67 -18.79 1.89
N GLN A 345 -19.48 -19.84 1.81
CA GLN A 345 -20.84 -19.78 1.30
C GLN A 345 -21.79 -19.16 2.34
N ALA A 346 -22.96 -18.69 1.89
CA ALA A 346 -23.93 -17.95 2.72
C ALA A 346 -24.50 -18.75 3.92
N ASN A 347 -24.36 -20.09 3.92
CA ASN A 347 -24.93 -20.99 4.94
C ASN A 347 -23.96 -21.35 6.09
N GLY A 348 -22.83 -20.65 6.23
CA GLY A 348 -21.79 -20.94 7.22
C GLY A 348 -20.75 -21.95 6.71
N SER A 349 -19.63 -22.09 7.44
CA SER A 349 -18.52 -22.97 7.04
C SER A 349 -18.65 -24.39 7.61
N HIS A 350 -17.94 -25.34 7.01
CA HIS A 350 -17.91 -26.73 7.48
C HIS A 350 -17.46 -26.87 8.94
N LEU A 351 -18.04 -27.85 9.63
CA LEU A 351 -17.57 -28.31 10.93
C LEU A 351 -16.40 -29.28 10.72
N ARG A 352 -15.32 -29.05 11.44
CA ARG A 352 -14.16 -29.93 11.50
C ARG A 352 -14.05 -30.54 12.88
N PHE A 353 -13.63 -31.79 12.93
CA PHE A 353 -13.15 -32.37 14.19
C PHE A 353 -12.02 -31.50 14.74
N PHE A 354 -12.02 -31.27 16.05
CA PHE A 354 -11.02 -30.43 16.70
C PHE A 354 -10.11 -31.28 17.60
N PRO A 355 -8.96 -31.76 17.07
CA PRO A 355 -8.03 -32.59 17.85
C PRO A 355 -7.57 -31.89 19.12
N ARG A 356 -7.50 -32.63 20.24
CA ARG A 356 -7.05 -32.07 21.53
C ARG A 356 -5.66 -31.46 21.47
N LYS A 357 -4.76 -32.03 20.63
CA LYS A 357 -3.42 -31.47 20.36
C LYS A 357 -3.47 -30.05 19.80
N LEU A 358 -4.43 -29.76 18.91
CA LEU A 358 -4.61 -28.41 18.34
C LEU A 358 -5.34 -27.49 19.31
N ALA A 359 -6.26 -28.03 20.12
CA ALA A 359 -6.90 -27.27 21.20
C ALA A 359 -5.88 -26.79 22.26
N GLN A 360 -4.83 -27.58 22.53
CA GLN A 360 -3.74 -27.16 23.42
C GLN A 360 -2.99 -25.92 22.92
N GLU A 361 -2.85 -25.72 21.60
CA GLU A 361 -2.23 -24.50 21.05
C GLU A 361 -3.04 -23.25 21.46
N LEU A 362 -4.38 -23.32 21.40
CA LEU A 362 -5.27 -22.25 21.85
C LEU A 362 -5.19 -22.02 23.37
N VAL A 363 -5.11 -23.09 24.17
CA VAL A 363 -4.96 -22.98 25.62
C VAL A 363 -3.64 -22.31 25.96
N LEU A 364 -2.54 -22.69 25.31
CA LEU A 364 -1.22 -22.07 25.52
C LEU A 364 -1.24 -20.58 25.18
N LEU A 365 -1.85 -20.19 24.05
CA LEU A 365 -2.01 -18.78 23.70
C LEU A 365 -2.84 -18.02 24.74
N ALA A 366 -3.94 -18.61 25.20
CA ALA A 366 -4.80 -18.01 26.22
C ALA A 366 -4.06 -17.79 27.55
N CYS A 367 -3.27 -18.78 28.00
CA CYS A 367 -2.46 -18.70 29.22
C CYS A 367 -1.31 -17.69 29.10
N LEU A 368 -0.70 -17.56 27.92
CA LEU A 368 0.43 -16.67 27.69
C LEU A 368 0.01 -15.26 27.27
N ALA A 369 -1.29 -14.98 27.11
CA ALA A 369 -1.80 -13.66 26.71
C ALA A 369 -1.23 -12.49 27.54
N PRO A 370 -1.08 -12.58 28.89
CA PRO A 370 -0.54 -11.49 29.70
C PRO A 370 0.93 -11.14 29.41
N VAL A 371 1.72 -12.08 28.86
CA VAL A 371 3.15 -11.87 28.54
C VAL A 371 3.38 -11.56 27.07
N MET A 372 2.33 -11.39 26.27
CA MET A 372 2.41 -10.99 24.85
C MET A 372 2.62 -9.48 24.69
N VAL A 373 3.65 -8.96 25.34
CA VAL A 373 4.00 -7.53 25.40
C VAL A 373 5.47 -7.32 25.05
N SER A 374 5.81 -6.16 24.48
CA SER A 374 7.20 -5.74 24.26
C SER A 374 7.55 -4.57 25.17
N ASN A 375 8.70 -4.63 25.86
CA ASN A 375 9.23 -3.48 26.59
C ASN A 375 10.01 -2.59 25.62
N VAL A 376 9.49 -1.39 25.34
CA VAL A 376 10.15 -0.42 24.47
C VAL A 376 11.21 0.43 25.16
N ALA A 377 11.31 0.34 26.49
CA ALA A 377 12.40 0.94 27.27
C ALA A 377 13.62 0.00 27.43
N ALA A 378 13.55 -1.22 26.90
CA ALA A 378 14.68 -2.15 26.87
C ALA A 378 15.88 -1.54 26.11
N THR A 379 17.04 -1.49 26.74
CA THR A 379 18.26 -0.92 26.16
C THR A 379 18.84 -1.85 25.09
N PHE A 380 19.67 -1.33 24.19
CA PHE A 380 20.40 -2.19 23.27
C PHE A 380 21.58 -2.85 23.99
N CYS A 381 21.87 -4.11 23.66
CA CYS A 381 23.02 -4.82 24.17
C CYS A 381 24.31 -4.10 23.75
N ASP A 382 25.27 -4.02 24.65
CA ASP A 382 26.63 -3.50 24.43
C ASP A 382 27.50 -4.45 23.59
N ARG A 383 26.92 -5.57 23.15
CA ARG A 383 27.57 -6.59 22.33
C ARG A 383 26.70 -7.00 21.16
N ILE A 384 27.33 -7.19 20.01
CA ILE A 384 26.76 -7.87 18.85
C ILE A 384 27.30 -9.29 18.83
N PHE A 385 26.43 -10.23 18.52
CA PHE A 385 26.78 -11.64 18.46
C PHE A 385 26.79 -12.14 17.03
N CYS A 386 27.68 -13.06 16.72
CA CYS A 386 27.57 -13.92 15.55
C CYS A 386 27.61 -15.38 15.98
N SER A 387 26.85 -16.24 15.31
CA SER A 387 26.90 -17.67 15.58
C SER A 387 27.04 -18.45 14.29
N ASP A 388 27.85 -19.49 14.35
CA ASP A 388 28.09 -20.41 13.26
C ASP A 388 28.06 -21.85 13.81
N ALA A 389 27.72 -22.80 12.93
CA ALA A 389 27.77 -24.20 13.25
C ALA A 389 28.42 -24.99 12.12
N SER A 390 29.22 -25.98 12.52
CA SER A 390 29.68 -27.06 11.67
C SER A 390 28.96 -28.35 12.04
N MET A 391 29.14 -29.40 11.25
CA MET A 391 28.61 -30.74 11.57
C MET A 391 29.15 -31.32 12.88
N GLN A 392 30.27 -30.81 13.42
CA GLN A 392 30.91 -31.33 14.63
C GLN A 392 30.82 -30.40 15.84
N LYS A 393 30.83 -29.08 15.61
CA LYS A 393 30.87 -28.06 16.66
C LYS A 393 29.89 -26.93 16.41
N GLY A 394 29.34 -26.37 17.48
CA GLY A 394 28.66 -25.07 17.47
C GLY A 394 29.53 -24.04 18.16
N ALA A 395 29.42 -22.78 17.73
CA ALA A 395 30.08 -21.67 18.39
C ALA A 395 29.27 -20.37 18.26
N PHE A 396 29.49 -19.46 19.21
CA PHE A 396 29.15 -18.07 19.01
C PHE A 396 30.25 -17.17 19.55
N CYS A 397 30.38 -16.02 18.89
CA CYS A 397 31.35 -14.99 19.21
C CYS A 397 30.61 -13.69 19.48
N SER A 398 31.25 -12.78 20.20
CA SER A 398 30.78 -11.42 20.36
C SER A 398 31.86 -10.40 20.10
N THR A 399 31.40 -9.20 19.75
CA THR A 399 32.20 -7.99 19.68
C THR A 399 31.48 -6.89 20.46
N ALA A 400 32.25 -5.98 21.08
CA ALA A 400 31.69 -4.82 21.73
C ALA A 400 31.09 -3.87 20.69
N ALA A 401 29.94 -3.29 20.98
CA ALA A 401 29.26 -2.36 20.09
C ALA A 401 28.69 -1.19 20.88
N SER A 402 28.77 0.01 20.30
CA SER A 402 28.05 1.14 20.86
C SER A 402 26.54 0.92 20.74
N VAL A 403 25.77 1.58 21.61
CA VAL A 403 24.31 1.51 21.60
C VAL A 403 23.75 1.96 20.24
N GLU A 404 24.39 2.94 19.60
CA GLU A 404 24.01 3.48 18.29
C GLU A 404 24.20 2.45 17.17
N VAL A 405 25.32 1.72 17.17
CA VAL A 405 25.59 0.67 16.18
C VAL A 405 24.61 -0.48 16.36
N ALA A 406 24.44 -0.96 17.60
CA ALA A 406 23.49 -2.04 17.91
C ALA A 406 22.04 -1.66 17.55
N ALA A 407 21.64 -0.41 17.84
CA ALA A 407 20.31 0.11 17.46
C ALA A 407 20.13 0.21 15.95
N SER A 408 21.16 0.67 15.22
CA SER A 408 21.11 0.82 13.77
C SER A 408 20.97 -0.54 13.07
N LEU A 409 21.72 -1.55 13.51
CA LEU A 409 21.60 -2.92 13.01
C LEU A 409 20.22 -3.51 13.34
N TRP A 410 19.78 -3.39 14.60
CA TRP A 410 18.45 -3.85 15.03
C TRP A 410 17.31 -3.26 14.19
N LEU A 411 17.37 -1.96 13.88
CA LEU A 411 16.34 -1.26 13.09
C LEU A 411 16.39 -1.63 11.61
N SER A 412 17.55 -2.02 11.11
CA SER A 412 17.80 -2.41 9.72
C SER A 412 17.51 -3.89 9.45
N ALA A 413 17.47 -4.72 10.51
CA ALA A 413 17.20 -6.14 10.43
C ALA A 413 15.85 -6.50 9.79
N ASP A 414 15.82 -7.63 9.08
CA ASP A 414 14.62 -8.13 8.40
C ASP A 414 13.48 -8.37 9.41
N LYS A 415 12.36 -7.68 9.16
CA LYS A 415 11.18 -7.63 10.06
C LYS A 415 10.08 -8.60 9.65
N LYS A 416 10.12 -9.10 8.42
CA LYS A 416 9.07 -9.96 7.85
C LYS A 416 9.51 -11.42 7.84
N GLY A 417 10.81 -11.65 7.72
CA GLY A 417 11.42 -12.95 7.47
C GLY A 417 11.06 -13.47 6.07
N CYS A 418 12.00 -14.14 5.41
CA CYS A 418 11.76 -14.80 4.13
C CYS A 418 11.29 -16.25 4.32
N TYR A 419 10.54 -16.78 3.34
CA TYR A 419 10.40 -18.24 3.19
C TYR A 419 11.61 -18.69 2.37
N THR A 420 12.43 -19.56 2.93
CA THR A 420 13.57 -20.17 2.23
C THR A 420 13.38 -21.67 2.32
N THR A 421 13.32 -22.33 1.16
CA THR A 421 13.33 -23.79 1.06
C THR A 421 14.65 -24.32 1.60
N LEU A 422 14.64 -25.42 2.35
CA LEU A 422 15.86 -26.15 2.68
C LEU A 422 16.47 -26.63 1.36
N ASP A 423 17.71 -26.22 1.06
CA ASP A 423 18.42 -26.70 -0.12
C ASP A 423 18.55 -28.23 -0.04
N ARG A 424 18.06 -28.93 -1.08
CA ARG A 424 18.12 -30.40 -1.19
C ARG A 424 19.53 -30.92 -1.49
N SER A 425 20.55 -30.07 -1.54
CA SER A 425 21.92 -30.44 -1.87
C SER A 425 22.72 -30.93 -0.65
N SER A 426 22.26 -32.03 -0.05
CA SER A 426 23.16 -32.95 0.66
C SER A 426 22.92 -34.35 0.11
N ALA A 427 23.63 -34.67 -0.97
CA ALA A 427 23.66 -35.99 -1.58
C ALA A 427 24.40 -36.98 -0.65
N THR A 428 23.81 -37.38 0.48
CA THR A 428 24.27 -38.54 1.29
C THR A 428 23.31 -39.02 2.39
N ALA A 429 22.00 -38.74 2.31
CA ALA A 429 21.01 -39.37 3.19
C ALA A 429 19.87 -39.99 2.37
N LYS A 430 20.17 -41.06 1.63
CA LYS A 430 19.17 -42.02 1.15
C LYS A 430 19.19 -43.22 2.08
N LYS A 431 18.27 -43.25 3.05
CA LYS A 431 17.46 -44.41 3.47
C LYS A 431 16.74 -44.09 4.78
N GLU A 432 15.46 -44.49 4.80
CA GLU A 432 14.55 -44.54 5.95
C GLU A 432 13.93 -43.22 6.40
N GLU A 433 12.91 -42.79 5.66
CA GLU A 433 11.64 -42.27 6.20
C GLU A 433 10.61 -42.35 5.04
N GLU A 434 9.97 -43.51 4.91
CA GLU A 434 8.72 -43.66 4.17
C GLU A 434 7.57 -43.15 5.05
N ASP A 435 6.62 -42.50 4.41
CA ASP A 435 5.36 -41.92 4.90
C ASP A 435 5.39 -40.55 5.63
N ASP A 436 4.82 -39.57 4.90
CA ASP A 436 3.89 -38.50 5.34
C ASP A 436 4.22 -37.05 4.89
N ASP A 437 4.79 -36.90 3.68
CA ASP A 437 4.97 -35.60 2.99
C ASP A 437 3.93 -35.38 1.87
N ARG A 438 2.65 -35.65 2.15
CA ARG A 438 1.52 -35.22 1.28
C ARG A 438 0.89 -33.93 1.81
N ASP A 439 1.67 -32.88 2.01
CA ASP A 439 1.16 -31.50 2.14
C ASP A 439 2.33 -30.51 1.96
N ALA A 440 2.89 -30.47 0.76
CA ALA A 440 3.61 -29.27 0.33
C ALA A 440 2.55 -28.22 -0.02
N PRO A 441 2.45 -27.08 0.69
CA PRO A 441 1.66 -25.98 0.17
C PRO A 441 2.30 -25.56 -1.16
N ASN A 442 1.47 -25.53 -2.21
CA ASN A 442 1.79 -24.98 -3.52
C ASN A 442 2.66 -23.73 -3.36
N GLU A 443 3.67 -23.59 -4.23
CA GLU A 443 4.31 -22.31 -4.51
C GLU A 443 3.24 -21.22 -4.44
N GLU A 444 3.35 -20.27 -3.50
CA GLU A 444 2.38 -19.18 -3.44
C GLU A 444 2.36 -18.57 -4.84
N PRO A 445 1.23 -18.64 -5.59
CA PRO A 445 1.18 -18.03 -6.91
C PRO A 445 1.55 -16.58 -6.69
N ALA A 446 2.56 -16.10 -7.41
CA ALA A 446 3.10 -14.74 -7.32
C ALA A 446 1.94 -13.80 -7.03
N SER A 447 1.86 -13.29 -5.79
CA SER A 447 0.63 -12.70 -5.26
C SER A 447 0.05 -11.78 -6.33
N LEU A 448 -1.17 -12.06 -6.82
CA LEU A 448 -1.85 -11.28 -7.85
C LEU A 448 -2.14 -9.88 -7.28
N SER A 449 -1.09 -9.08 -7.13
CA SER A 449 -1.16 -7.77 -6.53
C SER A 449 -1.89 -6.89 -7.53
N ARG A 450 -2.92 -6.19 -7.04
CA ARG A 450 -3.70 -5.26 -7.87
C ARG A 450 -2.75 -4.33 -8.62
N PRO A 451 -2.87 -4.22 -9.97
CA PRO A 451 -1.95 -3.42 -10.77
C PRO A 451 -1.87 -1.99 -10.28
N LEU A 452 -0.69 -1.38 -10.39
CA LEU A 452 -0.51 0.04 -10.08
C LEU A 452 -1.29 0.91 -11.06
N ALA A 453 -1.89 1.97 -10.55
CA ALA A 453 -2.45 3.04 -11.37
C ALA A 453 -1.34 3.85 -12.04
N PHE A 454 -1.71 4.55 -13.11
CA PHE A 454 -0.84 5.45 -13.87
C PHE A 454 0.37 4.81 -14.56
N ASP A 455 0.40 3.48 -14.69
CA ASP A 455 1.43 2.77 -15.45
C ASP A 455 1.08 2.84 -16.95
N PHE A 456 1.50 3.94 -17.60
CA PHE A 456 1.19 4.23 -19.00
C PHE A 456 2.43 4.05 -19.89
N ASP A 457 2.28 3.28 -20.96
CA ASP A 457 3.28 3.24 -22.03
C ASP A 457 3.24 4.54 -22.85
N ALA A 458 2.06 5.13 -23.04
CA ALA A 458 1.86 6.40 -23.72
C ALA A 458 0.83 7.28 -23.00
N LEU A 459 1.25 8.47 -22.58
CA LEU A 459 0.37 9.51 -22.06
C LEU A 459 -0.21 10.31 -23.23
N CYS A 460 -1.50 10.16 -23.48
CA CYS A 460 -2.21 10.73 -24.63
C CYS A 460 -2.95 12.01 -24.23
N LEU A 461 -2.49 13.16 -24.72
CA LEU A 461 -3.06 14.47 -24.46
C LEU A 461 -3.84 15.00 -25.66
N LEU A 462 -4.97 15.64 -25.36
CA LEU A 462 -5.92 16.27 -26.28
C LEU A 462 -6.67 15.29 -27.18
N SER A 463 -7.87 15.68 -27.61
CA SER A 463 -8.80 14.81 -28.35
C SER A 463 -8.21 14.22 -29.63
N GLY A 464 -7.25 14.90 -30.26
CA GLY A 464 -6.58 14.41 -31.48
C GLY A 464 -5.75 13.13 -31.27
N SER A 465 -5.42 12.79 -30.02
CA SER A 465 -4.62 11.59 -29.68
C SER A 465 -5.44 10.30 -29.61
N ALA A 466 -6.77 10.37 -29.75
CA ALA A 466 -7.67 9.23 -29.56
C ALA A 466 -7.45 8.08 -30.56
N SER A 467 -7.12 8.38 -31.81
CA SER A 467 -6.78 7.35 -32.81
C SER A 467 -5.49 6.60 -32.44
N LEU A 468 -4.48 7.33 -31.98
CA LEU A 468 -3.20 6.76 -31.54
C LEU A 468 -3.36 5.95 -30.26
N ALA A 469 -4.14 6.44 -29.29
CA ALA A 469 -4.47 5.68 -28.08
C ALA A 469 -5.09 4.31 -28.42
N ARG A 470 -6.05 4.26 -29.36
CA ARG A 470 -6.63 3.00 -29.84
C ARG A 470 -5.60 2.10 -30.52
N ALA A 471 -4.75 2.67 -31.38
CA ALA A 471 -3.69 1.92 -32.05
C ALA A 471 -2.70 1.31 -31.05
N PHE A 472 -2.30 2.06 -30.02
CA PHE A 472 -1.47 1.55 -28.92
C PHE A 472 -2.13 0.36 -28.22
N GLY A 473 -3.43 0.45 -27.92
CA GLY A 473 -4.18 -0.64 -27.29
C GLY A 473 -4.20 -1.93 -28.14
N VAL A 474 -4.42 -1.81 -29.46
CA VAL A 474 -4.41 -2.97 -30.39
C VAL A 474 -3.02 -3.63 -30.44
N LEU A 475 -1.96 -2.83 -30.31
CA LEU A 475 -0.57 -3.30 -30.29
C LEU A 475 -0.13 -3.84 -28.91
N GLY A 476 -1.02 -3.87 -27.91
CA GLY A 476 -0.72 -4.40 -26.58
C GLY A 476 0.01 -3.41 -25.65
N PHE A 477 0.04 -2.12 -25.99
CA PHE A 477 0.50 -1.05 -25.09
C PHE A 477 -0.65 -0.55 -24.20
N ARG A 478 -0.29 0.04 -23.05
CA ARG A 478 -1.20 0.75 -22.14
C ARG A 478 -1.22 2.25 -22.42
N PRO A 479 -2.11 2.78 -23.27
CA PRO A 479 -2.32 4.21 -23.35
C PRO A 479 -3.01 4.74 -22.09
N SER A 480 -2.78 5.99 -21.73
CA SER A 480 -3.67 6.70 -20.81
C SER A 480 -5.05 6.91 -21.45
N PRO A 481 -6.10 7.17 -20.66
CA PRO A 481 -7.27 7.85 -21.19
C PRO A 481 -6.86 9.14 -21.90
N VAL A 482 -7.62 9.55 -22.91
CA VAL A 482 -7.37 10.79 -23.63
C VAL A 482 -7.66 11.97 -22.70
N ILE A 483 -6.60 12.68 -22.29
CA ILE A 483 -6.67 13.82 -21.37
C ILE A 483 -7.07 15.06 -22.16
N ASP A 484 -8.37 15.37 -22.15
CA ASP A 484 -8.96 16.49 -22.87
C ASP A 484 -10.25 16.99 -22.19
N LEU A 485 -10.54 18.29 -22.34
CA LEU A 485 -11.75 18.93 -21.80
C LEU A 485 -13.06 18.35 -22.35
N SER A 486 -13.04 17.76 -23.55
CA SER A 486 -14.21 17.05 -24.11
C SER A 486 -14.49 15.72 -23.40
N THR A 487 -13.50 15.16 -22.71
CA THR A 487 -13.65 13.92 -21.92
C THR A 487 -14.06 14.22 -20.49
N SER A 488 -13.40 15.18 -19.84
CA SER A 488 -13.70 15.60 -18.47
C SER A 488 -13.29 17.06 -18.24
N PRO A 489 -14.09 17.87 -17.52
CA PRO A 489 -13.67 19.22 -17.14
C PRO A 489 -12.40 19.23 -16.27
N GLU A 490 -12.08 18.09 -15.65
CA GLU A 490 -10.89 17.93 -14.81
C GLU A 490 -9.60 17.70 -15.59
N TYR A 491 -9.70 17.47 -16.91
CA TYR A 491 -8.56 17.27 -17.82
C TYR A 491 -8.13 18.56 -18.54
N ASP A 492 -8.34 19.72 -17.90
CA ASP A 492 -7.82 20.99 -18.40
C ASP A 492 -6.29 21.02 -18.36
N ILE A 493 -5.64 20.80 -19.50
CA ILE A 493 -4.18 20.85 -19.61
C ILE A 493 -3.62 22.25 -19.35
N GLY A 494 -4.46 23.29 -19.34
CA GLY A 494 -4.10 24.66 -18.96
C GLY A 494 -3.96 24.83 -17.44
N SER A 495 -4.64 24.00 -16.65
CA SER A 495 -4.62 24.00 -15.19
C SER A 495 -3.24 23.64 -14.63
N SER A 496 -2.85 24.30 -13.54
CA SER A 496 -1.61 23.98 -12.80
C SER A 496 -1.62 22.53 -12.31
N HIS A 497 -2.76 22.06 -11.79
CA HIS A 497 -2.91 20.73 -11.20
C HIS A 497 -2.66 19.60 -12.20
N VAL A 498 -3.17 19.73 -13.43
CA VAL A 498 -2.96 18.73 -14.50
C VAL A 498 -1.51 18.75 -14.96
N LYS A 499 -0.89 19.93 -15.07
CA LYS A 499 0.53 20.07 -15.41
C LYS A 499 1.44 19.44 -14.35
N GLU A 500 1.17 19.69 -13.06
CA GLU A 500 1.87 19.08 -11.93
C GLU A 500 1.77 17.55 -11.97
N TRP A 501 0.58 17.03 -12.28
CA TRP A 501 0.37 15.59 -12.43
C TRP A 501 1.16 15.01 -13.62
N ILE A 502 1.12 15.65 -14.80
CA ILE A 502 1.90 15.21 -15.97
C ILE A 502 3.41 15.24 -15.66
N LEU A 503 3.89 16.30 -15.00
CA LEU A 503 5.25 16.42 -14.51
C LEU A 503 5.63 15.23 -13.64
N TYR A 504 4.81 14.93 -12.62
CA TYR A 504 4.99 13.77 -11.75
C TYR A 504 5.07 12.47 -12.55
N LEU A 505 4.14 12.23 -13.49
CA LEU A 505 4.11 10.99 -14.26
C LEU A 505 5.38 10.77 -15.09
N LEU A 506 5.86 11.81 -15.77
CA LEU A 506 7.03 11.74 -16.62
C LEU A 506 8.33 11.58 -15.81
N TRP A 507 8.47 12.30 -14.70
CA TRP A 507 9.64 12.23 -13.84
C TRP A 507 9.72 10.92 -13.05
N ALA A 508 8.60 10.46 -12.49
CA ALA A 508 8.54 9.19 -11.75
C ALA A 508 8.56 7.95 -12.67
N GLY A 509 8.62 8.13 -14.00
CA GLY A 509 8.62 7.03 -14.97
C GLY A 509 7.32 6.22 -15.00
N LYS A 510 6.22 6.83 -14.54
CA LYS A 510 4.86 6.27 -14.60
C LYS A 510 4.30 6.39 -16.02
N ALA A 511 4.60 7.49 -16.71
CA ALA A 511 4.39 7.62 -18.15
C ALA A 511 5.71 7.47 -18.90
N ARG A 512 5.80 6.45 -19.77
CA ARG A 512 7.03 6.14 -20.54
C ARG A 512 7.19 7.00 -21.78
N SER A 513 6.10 7.37 -22.43
CA SER A 513 6.11 8.29 -23.56
C SER A 513 4.97 9.29 -23.50
N LEU A 514 5.10 10.38 -24.25
CA LEU A 514 4.12 11.46 -24.32
C LEU A 514 3.66 11.64 -25.77
N VAL A 515 2.35 11.71 -25.98
CA VAL A 515 1.75 12.01 -27.29
C VAL A 515 0.78 13.17 -27.12
N ILE A 516 1.03 14.26 -27.84
CA ILE A 516 0.18 15.43 -27.91
C ILE A 516 -0.26 15.61 -29.35
N VAL A 517 -1.56 15.69 -29.60
CA VAL A 517 -2.09 16.00 -30.94
C VAL A 517 -2.95 17.25 -30.85
N LEU A 518 -2.48 18.35 -31.46
CA LEU A 518 -3.23 19.60 -31.44
C LEU A 518 -4.52 19.48 -32.27
N PRO A 519 -5.66 19.99 -31.78
CA PRO A 519 -6.91 19.94 -32.53
C PRO A 519 -6.85 20.78 -33.81
N ALA A 520 -7.52 20.34 -34.87
CA ALA A 520 -7.74 21.15 -36.07
C ALA A 520 -8.66 22.34 -35.76
N SER A 521 -8.52 23.46 -36.49
CA SER A 521 -9.26 24.71 -36.25
C SER A 521 -10.79 24.56 -36.20
N ALA A 522 -11.36 23.50 -36.79
CA ALA A 522 -12.78 23.18 -36.75
C ALA A 522 -13.25 22.52 -35.44
N SER A 523 -12.35 21.87 -34.68
CA SER A 523 -12.68 21.08 -33.47
C SER A 523 -12.70 21.91 -32.18
N LEU A 524 -12.18 23.15 -32.20
CA LEU A 524 -12.24 24.11 -31.09
C LEU A 524 -13.68 24.50 -30.70
N ARG A 525 -14.68 24.23 -31.55
CA ARG A 525 -16.11 24.46 -31.26
C ARG A 525 -16.69 23.51 -30.20
N ARG A 526 -16.07 22.34 -29.97
CA ARG A 526 -16.52 21.34 -28.98
C ARG A 526 -15.77 21.41 -27.65
N SER A 527 -14.74 22.26 -27.54
CA SER A 527 -13.87 22.40 -26.36
C SER A 527 -14.41 23.38 -25.29
N GLY A 528 -15.66 23.83 -25.39
CA GLY A 528 -16.27 24.74 -24.41
C GLY A 528 -15.72 26.17 -24.38
N ILE A 529 -14.87 26.56 -25.33
CA ILE A 529 -14.40 27.95 -25.45
C ILE A 529 -15.47 28.76 -26.18
N GLY A 530 -16.32 29.46 -25.42
CA GLY A 530 -17.41 30.29 -25.93
C GLY A 530 -16.97 31.32 -26.98
N ASP A 531 -17.85 31.53 -27.96
CA ASP A 531 -17.73 32.52 -29.02
C ASP A 531 -17.88 33.95 -28.46
N SER A 532 -16.79 34.70 -28.42
CA SER A 532 -16.73 36.15 -28.70
C SER A 532 -15.29 36.66 -28.46
N HIS A 533 -14.68 37.21 -29.50
CA HIS A 533 -13.44 38.01 -29.50
C HIS A 533 -12.11 37.46 -28.91
N ALA A 534 -12.02 36.21 -28.45
CA ALA A 534 -10.78 35.66 -27.84
C ALA A 534 -10.02 34.57 -28.67
N LYS A 535 -10.22 34.50 -29.99
CA LYS A 535 -9.77 33.36 -30.82
C LYS A 535 -8.24 33.21 -31.01
N GLY A 536 -7.48 34.30 -30.97
CA GLY A 536 -6.00 34.26 -31.02
C GLY A 536 -5.33 33.87 -29.69
N PRO A 537 -5.63 34.58 -28.57
CA PRO A 537 -4.94 34.40 -27.29
C PRO A 537 -5.15 33.03 -26.64
N ALA A 538 -6.32 32.40 -26.80
CA ALA A 538 -6.59 31.07 -26.23
C ALA A 538 -5.78 29.97 -26.93
N ARG A 539 -5.65 30.05 -28.25
CA ARG A 539 -4.87 29.10 -29.05
C ARG A 539 -3.38 29.21 -28.78
N HIS A 540 -2.86 30.43 -28.66
CA HIS A 540 -1.47 30.68 -28.25
C HIS A 540 -1.18 30.14 -26.84
N ARG A 541 -2.11 30.30 -25.89
CA ARG A 541 -1.98 29.74 -24.54
C ARG A 541 -1.96 28.21 -24.55
N LEU A 542 -2.85 27.57 -25.30
CA LEU A 542 -2.87 26.11 -25.44
C LEU A 542 -1.56 25.59 -26.05
N LEU A 543 -1.12 26.20 -27.15
CA LEU A 543 0.16 25.86 -27.79
C LEU A 543 1.34 26.04 -26.83
N GLY A 544 1.38 27.14 -26.08
CA GLY A 544 2.38 27.38 -25.05
C GLY A 544 2.38 26.30 -23.95
N CYS A 545 1.20 25.84 -23.52
CA CYS A 545 1.07 24.74 -22.58
C CYS A 545 1.61 23.43 -23.15
N CYS A 546 1.20 23.06 -24.37
CA CYS A 546 1.66 21.85 -25.05
C CYS A 546 3.19 21.85 -25.23
N LEU A 547 3.77 22.97 -25.68
CA LEU A 547 5.22 23.11 -25.83
C LEU A 547 5.95 23.01 -24.48
N SER A 548 5.35 23.52 -23.40
CA SER A 548 5.93 23.41 -22.05
C SER A 548 5.94 21.96 -21.56
N VAL A 549 4.82 21.24 -21.73
CA VAL A 549 4.73 19.82 -21.39
C VAL A 549 5.67 18.96 -22.25
N PHE A 550 5.80 19.27 -23.54
CA PHE A 550 6.76 18.60 -24.41
C PHE A 550 8.21 18.83 -23.94
N LYS A 551 8.58 20.06 -23.58
CA LYS A 551 9.90 20.37 -23.00
C LYS A 551 10.18 19.60 -21.73
N VAL A 552 9.16 19.38 -20.89
CA VAL A 552 9.28 18.55 -19.68
C VAL A 552 9.63 17.11 -20.05
N ALA A 553 8.94 16.51 -21.03
CA ALA A 553 9.26 15.16 -21.48
C ALA A 553 10.69 15.04 -22.01
N VAL A 554 11.15 16.04 -22.77
CA VAL A 554 12.55 16.12 -23.24
C VAL A 554 13.53 16.16 -22.05
N ARG A 555 13.27 16.99 -21.03
CA ARG A 555 14.13 17.06 -19.84
C ARG A 555 14.10 15.79 -18.99
N ALA A 556 12.96 15.11 -18.96
CA ALA A 556 12.79 13.83 -18.28
C ALA A 556 13.34 12.64 -19.11
N MET A 557 13.97 12.90 -20.27
CA MET A 557 14.50 11.89 -21.19
C MET A 557 13.44 10.86 -21.61
N ARG A 558 12.19 11.32 -21.80
CA ARG A 558 11.06 10.48 -22.23
C ARG A 558 10.78 10.71 -23.71
N PRO A 559 10.60 9.63 -24.52
CA PRO A 559 10.12 9.76 -25.89
C PRO A 559 8.83 10.59 -25.96
N ALA A 560 8.77 11.56 -26.87
CA ALA A 560 7.64 12.47 -26.97
C ALA A 560 7.31 12.82 -28.42
N ALA A 561 6.02 12.95 -28.74
CA ALA A 561 5.53 13.41 -30.04
C ALA A 561 4.51 14.55 -29.86
N LEU A 562 4.73 15.65 -30.57
CA LEU A 562 3.80 16.77 -30.70
C LEU A 562 3.37 16.88 -32.16
N LEU A 563 2.16 16.42 -32.47
CA LEU A 563 1.58 16.40 -33.80
C LEU A 563 0.64 17.60 -34.00
N PHE A 564 0.65 18.20 -35.19
CA PHE A 564 -0.15 19.38 -35.50
C PHE A 564 -0.69 19.39 -36.93
N PRO A 565 -1.95 19.85 -37.14
CA PRO A 565 -2.62 19.81 -38.43
C PRO A 565 -2.10 20.82 -39.46
N ARG A 566 -1.38 21.87 -39.04
CA ARG A 566 -0.76 22.86 -39.94
C ARG A 566 0.61 23.26 -39.39
N SER A 567 1.68 22.94 -40.14
CA SER A 567 3.08 23.12 -39.71
C SER A 567 3.51 24.58 -39.54
N GLY A 568 2.99 25.48 -40.36
CA GLY A 568 3.41 26.89 -40.39
C GLY A 568 3.15 27.69 -39.10
N GLU A 569 2.12 27.33 -38.31
CA GLU A 569 1.72 28.11 -37.14
C GLU A 569 2.43 27.68 -35.84
N VAL A 570 2.81 26.42 -35.73
CA VAL A 570 3.57 25.92 -34.57
C VAL A 570 5.04 26.32 -34.69
N LEU A 571 5.63 26.09 -35.87
CA LEU A 571 7.04 26.39 -36.16
C LEU A 571 7.32 27.89 -36.33
N SER A 572 6.29 28.75 -36.42
CA SER A 572 6.49 30.20 -36.38
C SER A 572 6.88 30.71 -34.99
N THR A 573 6.59 29.95 -33.93
CA THR A 573 6.93 30.34 -32.56
C THR A 573 8.40 30.11 -32.23
N CYS A 574 9.05 31.08 -31.57
CA CYS A 574 10.45 30.96 -31.13
C CYS A 574 10.67 29.74 -30.22
N ALA A 575 9.68 29.43 -29.36
CA ALA A 575 9.72 28.29 -28.46
C ALA A 575 9.75 26.94 -29.19
N ALA A 576 9.00 26.77 -30.28
CA ALA A 576 9.03 25.56 -31.09
C ALA A 576 10.29 25.45 -31.95
N ARG A 577 10.77 26.56 -32.54
CA ARG A 577 12.06 26.57 -33.28
C ARG A 577 13.23 26.22 -32.37
N GLY A 578 13.20 26.69 -31.12
CA GLY A 578 14.19 26.33 -30.11
C GLY A 578 14.26 24.83 -29.83
N LEU A 579 13.12 24.11 -29.89
CA LEU A 579 13.10 22.66 -29.69
C LEU A 579 13.90 21.91 -30.76
N LEU A 580 13.87 22.36 -32.02
CA LEU A 580 14.65 21.74 -33.11
C LEU A 580 16.16 21.89 -32.92
N LYS A 581 16.62 22.79 -32.05
CA LYS A 581 18.03 22.92 -31.67
C LYS A 581 18.44 21.97 -30.53
N VAL A 582 17.47 21.30 -29.90
CA VAL A 582 17.72 20.36 -28.80
C VAL A 582 18.09 18.99 -29.37
N ARG A 583 19.17 18.40 -28.88
CA ARG A 583 19.64 17.08 -29.32
C ARG A 583 18.55 16.02 -29.17
N GLY A 584 18.35 15.21 -30.22
CA GLY A 584 17.33 14.16 -30.28
C GLY A 584 15.92 14.67 -30.56
N CYS A 585 15.71 15.98 -30.77
CA CYS A 585 14.47 16.52 -31.31
C CYS A 585 14.54 16.64 -32.84
N HIS A 586 13.49 16.22 -33.52
CA HIS A 586 13.45 16.13 -34.97
C HIS A 586 12.06 16.52 -35.50
N LEU A 587 12.01 17.00 -36.73
CA LEU A 587 10.75 17.29 -37.43
C LEU A 587 10.26 16.01 -38.10
N LEU A 588 9.00 15.64 -37.86
CA LEU A 588 8.30 14.57 -38.56
C LEU A 588 7.56 15.16 -39.77
N PRO A 589 7.93 14.81 -41.02
CA PRO A 589 7.16 15.19 -42.19
C PRO A 589 5.78 14.49 -42.20
N PRO A 590 4.77 15.02 -42.91
CA PRO A 590 3.48 14.37 -43.04
C PRO A 590 3.65 12.98 -43.69
N LEU A 591 3.18 11.92 -43.03
CA LEU A 591 3.18 10.56 -43.56
C LEU A 591 2.10 10.41 -44.66
N GLU A 592 2.35 9.54 -45.64
CA GLU A 592 1.43 9.27 -46.76
C GLU A 592 0.05 8.78 -46.29
N LYS A 593 -0.98 9.05 -47.10
CA LYS A 593 -2.39 8.80 -46.76
C LYS A 593 -2.65 7.32 -46.48
N GLY A 594 -2.94 6.97 -45.23
CA GLY A 594 -3.41 5.63 -44.85
C GLY A 594 -3.28 5.27 -43.37
N GLU A 595 -2.41 5.95 -42.61
CA GLU A 595 -2.12 5.59 -41.21
C GLU A 595 -2.54 6.66 -40.18
N PRO A 596 -2.80 6.28 -38.91
CA PRO A 596 -3.32 7.16 -37.85
C PRO A 596 -2.41 8.35 -37.44
N ALA A 597 -1.24 8.51 -38.05
CA ALA A 597 -0.25 9.57 -37.82
C ALA A 597 -0.04 10.52 -39.04
N ALA A 598 -1.10 10.87 -39.77
CA ALA A 598 -1.05 11.72 -40.97
C ALA A 598 -0.71 13.22 -40.73
N TYR A 599 -0.36 13.63 -39.51
CA TYR A 599 -0.04 15.02 -39.18
C TYR A 599 1.47 15.25 -39.07
N PRO A 600 2.01 16.35 -39.63
CA PRO A 600 3.38 16.75 -39.35
C PRO A 600 3.55 17.04 -37.86
N GLY A 601 4.77 16.91 -37.35
CA GLY A 601 5.02 17.03 -35.91
C GLY A 601 6.47 17.31 -35.53
N VAL A 602 6.70 17.51 -34.24
CA VAL A 602 8.03 17.48 -33.63
C VAL A 602 8.07 16.26 -32.72
N PHE A 603 9.13 15.45 -32.85
CA PHE A 603 9.35 14.31 -31.97
C PHE A 603 10.67 14.45 -31.22
N HIS A 604 10.76 13.78 -30.07
CA HIS A 604 11.96 13.63 -29.29
C HIS A 604 12.24 12.16 -29.02
N LEU A 605 13.44 11.70 -29.35
CA LEU A 605 13.99 10.40 -28.97
C LEU A 605 15.33 10.64 -28.24
N PRO A 606 15.48 10.18 -26.99
CA PRO A 606 16.76 10.29 -26.30
C PRO A 606 17.79 9.36 -26.95
N GLY A 607 19.04 9.78 -27.02
CA GLY A 607 20.11 9.01 -27.70
C GLY A 607 20.45 7.66 -27.05
N HIS A 608 20.02 7.45 -25.81
CA HIS A 608 20.03 6.17 -25.11
C HIS A 608 18.66 5.96 -24.47
N VAL A 609 17.91 4.96 -24.93
CA VAL A 609 16.62 4.56 -24.37
C VAL A 609 16.86 3.32 -23.51
N PRO A 610 16.65 3.36 -22.18
CA PRO A 610 16.83 2.19 -21.32
C PRO A 610 15.99 0.99 -21.81
N SER A 611 16.52 -0.22 -21.72
CA SER A 611 15.88 -1.46 -22.25
C SER A 611 14.47 -1.68 -21.72
N GLU A 612 14.22 -1.29 -20.46
CA GLU A 612 12.92 -1.30 -19.78
C GLU A 612 11.82 -0.47 -20.44
N PHE A 613 12.14 0.48 -21.33
CA PHE A 613 11.15 1.23 -22.11
C PHE A 613 10.62 0.45 -23.30
N PHE A 614 11.43 -0.46 -23.83
CA PHE A 614 11.01 -1.25 -24.97
C PHE A 614 10.11 -2.41 -24.54
N VAL A 615 10.24 -2.88 -23.30
CA VAL A 615 9.45 -3.98 -22.74
C VAL A 615 8.10 -3.46 -22.22
N SER A 616 7.00 -3.84 -22.87
CA SER A 616 5.66 -3.70 -22.27
C SER A 616 5.64 -4.49 -20.95
N ARG A 617 5.22 -3.87 -19.85
CA ARG A 617 5.10 -4.55 -18.54
C ARG A 617 3.96 -5.57 -18.51
N GLN A 618 3.07 -5.55 -19.50
CA GLN A 618 2.00 -6.54 -19.65
C GLN A 618 2.40 -7.76 -20.45
N VAL A 619 3.33 -7.59 -21.39
CA VAL A 619 3.71 -8.65 -22.32
C VAL A 619 5.23 -8.66 -22.43
N PRO A 620 5.91 -9.53 -21.65
CA PRO A 620 7.35 -9.74 -21.78
C PRO A 620 7.68 -10.13 -23.23
N GLY A 621 8.61 -9.41 -23.88
CA GLY A 621 9.01 -9.70 -25.26
C GLY A 621 8.50 -8.76 -26.35
N LEU A 622 7.59 -7.82 -26.04
CA LEU A 622 7.26 -6.69 -26.97
C LEU A 622 8.37 -5.62 -27.05
N ALA A 623 9.55 -5.98 -26.52
CA ALA A 623 10.83 -5.29 -26.30
C ALA A 623 11.47 -4.55 -27.49
N SER A 624 10.76 -4.31 -28.59
CA SER A 624 11.33 -3.68 -29.80
C SER A 624 10.33 -2.85 -30.61
N GLN A 625 9.10 -2.64 -30.14
CA GLN A 625 7.99 -2.18 -30.99
C GLN A 625 7.26 -0.90 -30.53
N GLY A 626 7.79 -0.17 -29.55
CA GLY A 626 7.18 1.06 -28.99
C GLY A 626 6.94 2.20 -30.00
N LEU A 627 6.62 3.40 -29.49
CA LEU A 627 6.41 4.65 -30.27
C LEU A 627 7.40 4.84 -31.45
N ALA A 628 8.64 4.33 -31.29
CA ALA A 628 9.68 4.28 -32.31
C ALA A 628 9.31 3.47 -33.57
N ARG A 629 8.57 2.35 -33.51
CA ARG A 629 8.07 1.62 -34.70
C ARG A 629 6.86 2.30 -35.35
N LEU A 630 5.99 2.92 -34.55
CA LEU A 630 4.79 3.62 -35.04
C LEU A 630 5.15 4.95 -35.74
N ILE A 631 6.35 5.48 -35.48
CA ILE A 631 6.85 6.75 -36.04
C ILE A 631 8.15 6.55 -36.87
N GLY A 632 8.78 5.37 -36.85
CA GLY A 632 10.08 5.17 -37.51
C GLY A 632 10.43 3.71 -37.84
N THR A 633 10.26 3.34 -39.10
CA THR A 633 11.00 2.28 -39.80
C THR A 633 12.49 2.64 -40.04
N SER A 634 13.15 3.42 -39.17
CA SER A 634 14.60 3.61 -39.20
C SER A 634 15.13 4.31 -37.95
N ALA A 635 15.43 3.55 -36.89
CA ALA A 635 16.50 3.89 -35.94
C ALA A 635 16.84 2.70 -35.02
N THR A 636 18.07 2.22 -35.16
CA THR A 636 18.85 1.34 -34.26
C THR A 636 18.47 -0.14 -34.14
N LYS A 637 19.26 -0.97 -34.83
CA LYS A 637 19.58 -2.36 -34.49
C LYS A 637 20.60 -2.38 -33.34
N GLY A 638 20.46 -3.36 -32.44
CA GLY A 638 21.60 -3.99 -31.75
C GLY A 638 21.79 -3.65 -30.27
N GLY A 639 21.60 -4.66 -29.42
CA GLY A 639 22.09 -4.69 -28.04
C GLY A 639 21.52 -5.92 -27.30
N PRO A 640 22.35 -6.84 -26.78
CA PRO A 640 21.87 -7.98 -26.02
C PRO A 640 21.26 -7.52 -24.70
N SER A 641 20.14 -8.12 -24.32
CA SER A 641 19.51 -7.93 -23.02
C SER A 641 20.45 -8.40 -21.91
N GLU A 642 20.99 -7.46 -21.14
CA GLU A 642 21.53 -7.80 -19.83
C GLU A 642 20.38 -8.29 -18.95
N VAL A 643 20.49 -9.56 -18.55
CA VAL A 643 19.70 -10.15 -17.48
C VAL A 643 20.06 -9.35 -16.23
N GLY A 644 19.11 -8.56 -15.72
CA GLY A 644 19.30 -7.83 -14.47
C GLY A 644 19.78 -8.80 -13.40
N LEU A 645 20.98 -8.54 -12.88
CA LEU A 645 21.50 -9.26 -11.73
C LEU A 645 20.43 -9.20 -10.64
N PRO A 646 20.05 -10.34 -10.02
CA PRO A 646 19.15 -10.29 -8.88
C PRO A 646 19.75 -9.36 -7.83
N ALA A 647 18.92 -8.51 -7.23
CA ALA A 647 19.35 -7.69 -6.11
C ALA A 647 19.99 -8.60 -5.06
N GLY A 648 21.28 -8.37 -4.78
CA GLY A 648 22.03 -9.14 -3.79
C GLY A 648 21.34 -9.09 -2.43
N LEU A 649 21.46 -10.15 -1.63
CA LEU A 649 20.89 -10.20 -0.28
C LEU A 649 21.75 -9.43 0.74
N GLU A 650 22.59 -8.50 0.26
CA GLU A 650 23.76 -8.01 0.97
C GLU A 650 23.36 -6.95 1.96
N ASN A 651 23.84 -7.08 3.19
CA ASN A 651 23.75 -6.01 4.18
C ASN A 651 25.15 -5.42 4.42
N VAL A 652 25.43 -4.31 3.73
CA VAL A 652 26.71 -3.59 3.78
C VAL A 652 27.11 -3.26 5.22
N ALA A 653 26.15 -2.85 6.06
CA ALA A 653 26.42 -2.50 7.46
C ALA A 653 26.83 -3.72 8.30
N VAL A 654 26.21 -4.89 8.07
CA VAL A 654 26.59 -6.13 8.76
C VAL A 654 27.98 -6.59 8.33
N ASN A 655 28.29 -6.50 7.03
CA ASN A 655 29.59 -6.85 6.48
C ASN A 655 30.71 -5.97 7.04
N GLU A 656 30.48 -4.66 7.16
CA GLU A 656 31.43 -3.73 7.75
C GLU A 656 31.73 -4.06 9.22
N VAL A 657 30.69 -4.35 10.03
CA VAL A 657 30.87 -4.77 11.43
C VAL A 657 31.67 -6.07 11.53
N LEU A 658 31.40 -7.06 10.67
CA LEU A 658 32.14 -8.34 10.67
C LEU A 658 33.61 -8.16 10.32
N LEU A 659 33.92 -7.32 9.32
CA LEU A 659 35.28 -7.13 8.81
C LEU A 659 36.14 -6.21 9.69
N CYS A 660 35.52 -5.22 10.33
CA CYS A 660 36.25 -4.15 11.03
C CYS A 660 36.27 -4.31 12.56
N SER A 661 35.39 -5.12 13.15
CA SER A 661 35.29 -5.23 14.61
C SER A 661 36.18 -6.35 15.18
N PRO A 662 36.77 -6.17 16.37
CA PRO A 662 37.49 -7.25 17.05
C PRO A 662 36.50 -8.26 17.64
N TRP A 663 36.56 -9.52 17.20
CA TRP A 663 35.69 -10.59 17.68
C TRP A 663 36.39 -11.47 18.72
N SER A 664 35.63 -11.87 19.73
CA SER A 664 36.07 -12.83 20.75
C SER A 664 35.12 -14.02 20.81
N THR A 665 35.67 -15.23 20.90
CA THR A 665 34.87 -16.44 21.05
C THR A 665 34.34 -16.54 22.47
N ASP A 666 33.02 -16.43 22.63
CA ASP A 666 32.38 -16.56 23.94
C ASP A 666 32.23 -18.03 24.34
N MET A 667 31.79 -18.87 23.38
CA MET A 667 31.57 -20.29 23.64
C MET A 667 31.72 -21.13 22.38
N SER A 668 32.31 -22.32 22.54
CA SER A 668 32.30 -23.38 21.53
C SER A 668 32.10 -24.75 22.20
N TRP A 669 31.39 -25.64 21.53
CA TRP A 669 31.08 -26.97 22.07
C TRP A 669 30.98 -28.00 20.94
N ARG A 670 30.99 -29.29 21.30
CA ARG A 670 30.78 -30.40 20.36
C ARG A 670 29.34 -30.88 20.40
N TRP A 671 28.81 -31.30 19.25
CA TRP A 671 27.48 -31.89 19.19
C TRP A 671 27.51 -33.35 19.62
N ASP A 672 26.56 -33.76 20.46
CA ASP A 672 26.42 -35.16 20.88
C ASP A 672 25.80 -36.03 19.79
N ARG A 673 25.15 -35.42 18.79
CA ARG A 673 24.44 -36.10 17.71
C ARG A 673 24.53 -35.31 16.41
N GLN A 674 24.67 -36.02 15.30
CA GLN A 674 24.63 -35.43 13.97
C GLN A 674 23.22 -34.95 13.64
N ARG A 675 23.10 -33.72 13.14
CA ARG A 675 21.84 -33.11 12.67
C ARG A 675 22.10 -32.27 11.43
N HIS A 676 21.04 -31.90 10.74
CA HIS A 676 21.14 -30.98 9.60
C HIS A 676 21.68 -29.62 10.03
N ILE A 677 22.52 -29.00 9.19
CA ILE A 677 23.26 -27.76 9.47
C ILE A 677 22.36 -26.61 9.96
N ASN A 678 21.26 -26.32 9.26
CA ASN A 678 20.28 -25.29 9.67
C ASN A 678 19.72 -25.48 11.10
N ALA A 679 19.57 -26.73 11.57
CA ALA A 679 19.16 -26.99 12.94
C ALA A 679 20.28 -26.66 13.92
N LEU A 680 21.53 -27.01 13.59
CA LEU A 680 22.71 -26.72 14.40
C LEU A 680 22.98 -25.21 14.51
N GLU A 681 22.79 -24.46 13.42
CA GLU A 681 22.90 -22.99 13.41
C GLU A 681 21.79 -22.35 14.26
N THR A 682 20.55 -22.84 14.12
CA THR A 682 19.44 -22.41 14.97
C THR A 682 19.72 -22.69 16.45
N GLU A 683 20.24 -23.88 16.78
CA GLU A 683 20.61 -24.22 18.16
C GLU A 683 21.76 -23.38 18.70
N SER A 684 22.71 -22.99 17.86
CA SER A 684 23.82 -22.11 18.26
C SER A 684 23.31 -20.73 18.64
N ALA A 685 22.39 -20.17 17.85
CA ALA A 685 21.69 -18.92 18.19
C ALA A 685 20.87 -19.05 19.49
N VAL A 686 20.10 -20.14 19.66
CA VAL A 686 19.29 -20.40 20.87
C VAL A 686 20.14 -20.57 22.12
N THR A 687 21.34 -21.13 21.97
CA THR A 687 22.29 -21.30 23.07
C THR A 687 22.82 -19.95 23.55
N ASN A 688 23.11 -19.03 22.63
CA ASN A 688 23.43 -17.65 22.96
C ASN A 688 22.25 -16.95 23.67
N LEU A 689 21.00 -17.12 23.19
CA LEU A 689 19.82 -16.60 23.90
C LEU A 689 19.75 -17.06 25.35
N ARG A 690 20.05 -18.33 25.60
CA ARG A 690 20.07 -18.90 26.95
C ARG A 690 21.16 -18.25 27.80
N GLN A 691 22.31 -17.94 27.23
CA GLN A 691 23.39 -17.26 27.93
C GLN A 691 22.99 -15.83 28.30
N LEU A 692 22.45 -15.06 27.35
CA LEU A 692 21.93 -13.72 27.61
C LEU A 692 20.82 -13.72 28.68
N ALA A 693 19.93 -14.71 28.64
CA ALA A 693 18.88 -14.86 29.64
C ALA A 693 19.44 -15.07 31.06
N ARG A 694 20.58 -15.77 31.21
CA ARG A 694 21.24 -15.97 32.51
C ARG A 694 21.88 -14.69 33.05
N GLU A 695 22.25 -13.75 32.19
CA GLU A 695 22.77 -12.45 32.61
C GLU A 695 21.67 -11.55 33.21
N GLY A 696 20.40 -11.87 33.01
CA GLY A 696 19.26 -11.20 33.67
C GLY A 696 18.99 -9.75 33.25
N ARG A 697 19.68 -9.25 32.21
CA ARG A 697 19.51 -7.87 31.70
C ARG A 697 18.31 -7.75 30.76
N ASP A 698 17.60 -6.62 30.82
CA ASP A 698 16.59 -6.24 29.82
C ASP A 698 17.31 -5.62 28.64
N CYS A 699 17.39 -6.36 27.54
CA CYS A 699 18.12 -5.89 26.38
C CYS A 699 17.54 -6.36 25.05
N ARG A 700 17.84 -5.55 24.05
CA ARG A 700 17.69 -5.85 22.63
C ARG A 700 19.04 -6.31 22.09
N SER A 701 19.17 -7.57 21.73
CA SER A 701 20.41 -8.13 21.18
C SER A 701 20.31 -8.40 19.68
N VAL A 702 21.41 -8.11 18.98
CA VAL A 702 21.56 -8.37 17.55
C VAL A 702 22.36 -9.66 17.38
N HIS A 703 21.84 -10.58 16.57
CA HIS A 703 22.47 -11.88 16.29
C HIS A 703 22.70 -12.03 14.80
N ILE A 704 23.93 -11.95 14.37
CA ILE A 704 24.33 -12.16 12.98
C ILE A 704 24.40 -13.68 12.73
N LEU A 705 23.65 -14.17 11.73
CA LEU A 705 23.56 -15.58 11.37
C LEU A 705 23.96 -15.78 9.89
N ASP A 706 24.67 -16.88 9.63
CA ASP A 706 25.03 -17.27 8.26
C ASP A 706 23.85 -17.95 7.54
N SER A 707 23.07 -18.77 8.25
CA SER A 707 21.87 -19.37 7.68
C SER A 707 20.67 -18.43 7.56
N SER A 708 20.31 -18.17 6.29
CA SER A 708 19.06 -17.50 5.91
C SER A 708 17.82 -18.23 6.44
N CYS A 709 17.85 -19.57 6.52
CA CYS A 709 16.77 -20.39 7.07
C CYS A 709 16.62 -20.18 8.58
N ALA A 710 17.73 -20.25 9.34
CA ALA A 710 17.73 -20.02 10.78
C ALA A 710 17.27 -18.59 11.11
N ARG A 711 17.80 -17.59 10.38
CA ARG A 711 17.40 -16.19 10.48
C ARG A 711 15.92 -15.98 10.20
N GLY A 712 15.43 -16.48 9.06
CA GLY A 712 14.03 -16.36 8.67
C GLY A 712 13.09 -17.00 9.70
N ALA A 713 13.44 -18.17 10.21
CA ALA A 713 12.67 -18.88 11.22
C ALA A 713 12.66 -18.17 12.58
N LEU A 714 13.82 -17.72 13.07
CA LEU A 714 13.95 -17.01 14.35
C LEU A 714 13.27 -15.63 14.32
N SER A 715 13.42 -14.86 13.23
CA SER A 715 12.71 -13.57 13.05
C SER A 715 11.20 -13.73 13.02
N LYS A 716 10.69 -14.78 12.35
CA LYS A 716 9.25 -15.08 12.30
C LYS A 716 8.73 -15.69 13.60
N GLY A 717 9.59 -16.35 14.36
CA GLY A 717 9.21 -17.19 15.49
C GLY A 717 8.53 -18.51 15.10
N ARG A 718 8.49 -18.86 13.80
CA ARG A 718 7.90 -20.12 13.30
C ARG A 718 8.56 -20.57 12.00
N SER A 719 8.43 -21.86 11.67
CA SER A 719 8.86 -22.43 10.40
C SER A 719 7.97 -23.61 9.99
N SER A 720 7.72 -23.75 8.69
CA SER A 720 7.07 -24.93 8.13
C SER A 720 7.95 -26.18 8.25
N ALA A 721 9.28 -26.01 8.26
CA ALA A 721 10.23 -27.09 8.46
C ALA A 721 10.12 -27.67 9.88
N LYS A 722 9.59 -28.90 10.00
CA LYS A 722 9.42 -29.63 11.26
C LYS A 722 10.72 -29.65 12.10
N LEU A 723 11.86 -29.79 11.41
CA LEU A 723 13.21 -29.78 11.97
C LEU A 723 13.55 -28.56 12.83
N LEU A 724 13.11 -27.35 12.46
CA LEU A 724 13.47 -26.11 13.16
C LEU A 724 12.55 -25.81 14.36
N ARG A 725 11.35 -26.41 14.39
CA ARG A 725 10.31 -26.10 15.40
C ARG A 725 10.76 -26.31 16.85
N PRO A 726 11.51 -27.37 17.22
CA PRO A 726 12.00 -27.55 18.59
C PRO A 726 12.90 -26.40 19.05
N GLY A 727 13.82 -25.94 18.18
CA GLY A 727 14.70 -24.81 18.46
C GLY A 727 13.91 -23.50 18.65
N LEU A 728 12.93 -23.25 17.79
CA LEU A 728 12.06 -22.06 17.89
C LEU A 728 11.22 -22.05 19.18
N ARG A 729 10.66 -23.21 19.59
CA ARG A 729 9.92 -23.33 20.85
C ARG A 729 10.81 -23.08 22.07
N ARG A 730 12.06 -23.53 22.03
CA ARG A 730 13.07 -23.20 23.06
C ARG A 730 13.43 -21.72 23.06
N ALA A 731 13.61 -21.12 21.89
CA ALA A 731 13.83 -19.67 21.76
C ALA A 731 12.66 -18.90 22.40
N ALA A 732 11.43 -19.31 22.08
CA ALA A 732 10.22 -18.71 22.61
C ALA A 732 10.13 -18.86 24.13
N SER A 733 10.38 -20.05 24.68
CA SER A 733 10.34 -20.26 26.13
C SER A 733 11.39 -19.41 26.87
N ILE A 734 12.61 -19.28 26.33
CA ILE A 734 13.66 -18.41 26.89
C ILE A 734 13.20 -16.94 26.86
N CYS A 735 12.71 -16.46 25.72
CA CYS A 735 12.23 -15.08 25.58
C CYS A 735 10.96 -14.81 26.41
N VAL A 736 10.18 -15.82 26.80
CA VAL A 736 9.04 -15.66 27.71
C VAL A 736 9.49 -15.68 29.16
N ALA A 737 10.38 -16.60 29.52
CA ALA A 737 10.93 -16.72 30.88
C ALA A 737 11.74 -15.49 31.27
N VAL A 738 12.38 -14.85 30.28
CA VAL A 738 12.99 -13.53 30.39
C VAL A 738 12.23 -12.61 29.44
N PRO A 739 11.06 -12.06 29.85
CA PRO A 739 10.26 -11.14 29.02
C PRO A 739 11.07 -9.93 28.52
N ARG A 740 12.18 -9.69 29.22
CA ARG A 740 13.17 -8.65 29.07
C ARG A 740 14.19 -8.91 27.95
N LEU A 741 14.24 -10.12 27.37
CA LEU A 741 15.13 -10.42 26.25
C LEU A 741 14.39 -10.23 24.93
N HIS A 742 14.87 -9.32 24.08
CA HIS A 742 14.35 -9.11 22.73
C HIS A 742 15.47 -9.40 21.74
N VAL A 743 15.23 -10.29 20.78
CA VAL A 743 16.27 -10.69 19.83
C VAL A 743 15.85 -10.46 18.41
N ARG A 744 16.79 -9.98 17.59
CA ARG A 744 16.67 -9.92 16.15
C ARG A 744 17.87 -10.56 15.47
N PRO A 745 17.62 -11.52 14.57
CA PRO A 745 18.68 -12.06 13.75
C PRO A 745 18.89 -11.24 12.46
N ASP A 746 20.15 -11.05 12.10
CA ASP A 746 20.65 -10.37 10.90
C ASP A 746 21.41 -11.34 9.99
N GLN A 747 21.53 -11.01 8.69
CA GLN A 747 22.13 -11.89 7.69
C GLN A 747 23.58 -11.50 7.39
N ILE A 748 24.44 -12.52 7.27
CA ILE A 748 25.77 -12.40 6.66
C ILE A 748 25.64 -12.58 5.13
N GLU A 749 26.28 -11.74 4.34
CA GLU A 749 26.56 -12.08 2.94
C GLU A 749 28.01 -11.72 2.63
N CYS A 750 28.90 -12.71 2.74
CA CYS A 750 30.30 -12.53 2.32
C CYS A 750 30.35 -12.04 0.87
N LEU A 751 31.07 -10.95 0.63
CA LEU A 751 31.62 -10.62 -0.69
C LEU A 751 32.38 -11.85 -1.18
N ARG A 752 31.74 -12.71 -1.98
CA ARG A 752 32.46 -13.65 -2.83
C ARG A 752 33.22 -12.77 -3.80
N ARG A 753 34.42 -12.32 -3.43
CA ARG A 753 35.43 -11.90 -4.39
C ARG A 753 35.50 -13.07 -5.36
N SER A 754 35.09 -12.81 -6.60
CA SER A 754 35.34 -13.68 -7.73
C SER A 754 36.84 -13.94 -7.79
N HIS A 755 37.31 -15.01 -7.15
CA HIS A 755 38.57 -15.64 -7.51
C HIS A 755 38.35 -16.27 -8.88
N GLN A 756 38.38 -15.42 -9.92
CA GLN A 756 38.84 -15.85 -11.22
C GLN A 756 40.28 -16.31 -11.01
N GLY A 757 40.50 -17.60 -11.24
CA GLY A 757 41.74 -18.28 -10.95
C GLY A 757 42.94 -17.56 -11.57
N SER A 758 43.83 -17.06 -10.73
CA SER A 758 45.23 -16.94 -11.09
C SER A 758 45.79 -18.36 -11.20
N ARG A 759 45.85 -18.88 -12.43
CA ARG A 759 46.73 -20.00 -12.76
C ARG A 759 48.15 -19.57 -12.38
N THR A 760 48.70 -20.15 -11.32
CA THR A 760 50.14 -20.22 -11.12
C THR A 760 50.73 -21.06 -12.26
N PRO A 761 51.72 -20.58 -13.03
CA PRO A 761 52.43 -21.42 -13.96
C PRO A 761 53.28 -22.40 -13.16
N ARG A 762 53.10 -23.70 -13.43
CA ARG A 762 54.07 -24.72 -13.05
C ARG A 762 55.37 -24.41 -13.79
N THR A 763 56.43 -24.14 -13.03
CA THR A 763 57.80 -24.35 -13.48
C THR A 763 58.41 -25.44 -12.60
N SER A 764 58.84 -26.49 -13.30
CA SER A 764 59.74 -27.61 -12.92
C SER A 764 60.08 -27.80 -11.45
#